data_AF-A0A2M9HB86-F1
#
_entry.id   AF-A0A2M9HB86-F1
#
_cell.length_a   1.000
_cell.length_b   1.000
_cell.length_c   1.000
_cell.angle_alpha   90.00
_cell.angle_beta   90.00
_cell.angle_gamma   90.00
#
_symmetry.space_group_name_H-M   'P 1'
#
loop_
_entity.id
_entity.type
_entity.pdbx_description
1 polymer ?
#
loop_
_entity_poly.entity_id
_entity_poly.type
_entity_poly.pdbx_seq_one_letter_code
_entity_poly.pdbx_strand_id
1 'polypeptide(L)'
;MEEPRAVGTTAIFSRSDAQNVVYQGSWVSSAKQTSVTVPGLATVLADNELYYWQVEVSYQNGASETSAPTPFVTAVGSGFASTNLTWTQKASVANLTRAKIAKEQGVEKAILSITATDTEAARRHVYNAYVNGTEIGVGPTRRAGNVVYYNSFDITSRLTAANNIIGLYSYSQAKNSGILMQLTYFYANGQKKVVYNSARDAARTQITPMDGVIYGSSNQSIGTSYYRELAQNLDITKFDFAWNTVNDFNTKPWSTPRKLSLTSGYKLAPSIVDNTIRRLKKPSSVTKNSDGSYTVAFDKEIIGDIRLTASTSAKRGIRITEGEQLAGGKAKYRMNTGNVYDEIWQFQGSNITFTGYSLRGFRYVTIYNYPGTLTASKISGVETLLPYDTSVSSFSSNDTMLNKVYALSKYSHTATTLDTVSDSITRERRPYEGDNLVYQSLSYGVSEDYLPVRNTWNWCLKNPSQYTEYRLMSIIGIYQDYLHTGDANYAATQYNTLKTMLATVRYSSSIGLVSRAGSTVDLVDWPRTELPNYNLNKVQYKTVINAVAAEAYKNMAELAKVTGHTADAANYANIGKTITNTLISKCYSKRTNTFYDGLASNGQIVTHHVVQNDYFALAYGIYSNQSMADAVAETIEKEGRQSSGSIYSAYFLYEGLVRSGHTDLAIRLLARTDSSDKRTYAAVLNKLGATIAPEAWDEASKSNMTYSHVWGAGGGAALIDGVAGAVPTSAGFDAYTVRVNNATLTSTNESVPTPRGSVTTSAKRSGRTMTVNVSAPYGGKTVLHVDGVTKLAQVQLDGRTVETPTIGNDGLKITVDGGAHAVTVVNPVAVNSTLADGSTVAPVYVGEKSSWVGRNTGLKSVALALDSSNLGGDVQTSVFSRSGSWSKYVAAGSAAATKDKSAITGVRFRLTGAAEKRYSIRYRVLDSTRGWTGWTKDGERSGVDASGAVLRAIQVTIVAKDTALPSDGRTVFITVADAANTGGKTLKGATYYFANSLKGGKADSVIVYGKPSDVTLVGDWDGDGKDTLAVRRGNTYYVKDSISGGKADKTIAYGRANDMVLVGDWDGDGKDTFAVRRGNVYYFKNSISGGQADRVIGYGKASDTVLVGDWDGDGKDTLAVRRGNTYYVKDSISGGEADTVVAYGRANDTVLVGDWDGDSSDTFAVRRGNTYFFKNTITSGVADVTIAYGRANDRVLIGDWNADGSDTLAVRR
;
A
#
# COMPACT_ATOMS: atom_id res chain seq x y z
N MET A 1 -10.47 -30.07 11.45
CA MET A 1 -9.72 -31.07 10.68
C MET A 1 -8.72 -30.27 9.87
N GLU A 2 -7.43 -30.43 10.13
CA GLU A 2 -6.41 -29.82 9.26
C GLU A 2 -6.44 -30.54 7.92
N GLU A 3 -6.77 -29.83 6.84
CA GLU A 3 -6.44 -30.34 5.51
C GLU A 3 -4.91 -30.47 5.41
N PRO A 4 -4.41 -31.59 4.90
CA PRO A 4 -2.98 -31.86 4.94
C PRO A 4 -2.24 -30.86 4.04
N ARG A 5 -1.06 -30.39 4.47
CA ARG A 5 -0.27 -29.41 3.70
C ARG A 5 0.36 -30.10 2.49
N ALA A 6 0.31 -29.44 1.32
CA ALA A 6 1.01 -29.90 0.12
C ALA A 6 2.54 -29.86 0.34
N VAL A 7 3.24 -30.94 -0.02
CA VAL A 7 4.71 -31.09 0.11
C VAL A 7 5.41 -31.26 -1.23
N GLY A 8 4.68 -31.65 -2.26
CA GLY A 8 5.23 -31.78 -3.60
C GLY A 8 4.16 -31.56 -4.66
N THR A 9 4.59 -31.07 -5.82
CA THR A 9 3.75 -31.02 -7.02
C THR A 9 4.52 -31.59 -8.20
N THR A 10 3.80 -32.26 -9.09
CA THR A 10 4.31 -32.60 -10.43
C THR A 10 3.23 -32.31 -11.47
N ALA A 11 3.66 -31.99 -12.68
CA ALA A 11 2.77 -31.77 -13.81
C ALA A 11 2.96 -32.89 -14.83
N ILE A 12 1.86 -33.49 -15.25
CA ILE A 12 1.79 -34.56 -16.25
C ILE A 12 1.21 -33.96 -17.52
N PHE A 13 1.89 -34.15 -18.64
CA PHE A 13 1.48 -33.69 -19.96
C PHE A 13 1.27 -34.88 -20.88
N SER A 14 0.11 -34.97 -21.50
CA SER A 14 -0.27 -36.03 -22.43
C SER A 14 -0.76 -35.46 -23.75
N ARG A 15 -0.70 -36.27 -24.81
CA ARG A 15 -1.37 -35.93 -26.08
C ARG A 15 -2.87 -36.20 -25.99
N SER A 16 -3.60 -35.74 -27.00
CA SER A 16 -5.06 -35.86 -27.06
C SER A 16 -5.60 -37.28 -27.10
N ASP A 17 -4.76 -38.29 -27.36
CA ASP A 17 -5.12 -39.70 -27.19
C ASP A 17 -5.22 -40.14 -25.71
N ALA A 18 -4.91 -39.25 -24.76
CA ALA A 18 -5.02 -39.38 -23.30
C ALA A 18 -4.34 -40.61 -22.68
N GLN A 19 -3.69 -41.46 -23.49
CA GLN A 19 -2.98 -42.66 -23.06
C GLN A 19 -1.46 -42.49 -23.18
N ASN A 20 -0.99 -41.51 -23.95
CA ASN A 20 0.44 -41.25 -24.12
C ASN A 20 0.88 -40.01 -23.33
N VAL A 21 1.38 -40.23 -22.11
CA VAL A 21 2.15 -39.21 -21.37
C VAL A 21 3.40 -38.88 -22.18
N VAL A 22 3.49 -37.64 -22.67
CA VAL A 22 4.66 -37.15 -23.43
C VAL A 22 5.72 -36.57 -22.52
N TYR A 23 5.33 -36.12 -21.33
CA TYR A 23 6.23 -35.57 -20.34
C TYR A 23 5.61 -35.64 -18.96
N GLN A 24 6.37 -36.14 -18.00
CA GLN A 24 6.04 -36.02 -16.59
C GLN A 24 7.18 -35.25 -15.91
N GLY A 25 6.83 -34.14 -15.29
CA GLY A 25 7.80 -33.37 -14.53
C GLY A 25 8.36 -34.17 -13.36
N SER A 26 9.61 -33.90 -13.00
CA SER A 26 10.11 -34.31 -11.70
C SER A 26 9.26 -33.69 -10.59
N TRP A 27 9.09 -34.41 -9.49
CA TRP A 27 8.48 -33.84 -8.29
C TRP A 27 9.25 -32.60 -7.84
N VAL A 28 8.55 -31.48 -7.74
CA VAL A 28 9.07 -30.25 -7.18
C VAL A 28 8.67 -30.24 -5.70
N SER A 29 9.64 -30.46 -4.82
CA SER A 29 9.45 -30.37 -3.36
C SER A 29 9.25 -28.90 -2.96
N SER A 30 8.05 -28.37 -3.18
CA SER A 30 7.73 -26.96 -2.96
C SER A 30 6.24 -26.76 -2.67
N ALA A 31 5.94 -25.79 -1.81
CA ALA A 31 4.59 -25.25 -1.63
C ALA A 31 4.20 -24.23 -2.72
N LYS A 32 5.04 -24.06 -3.75
CA LYS A 32 4.74 -23.21 -4.91
C LYS A 32 3.61 -23.82 -5.74
N GLN A 33 2.56 -23.04 -5.90
CA GLN A 33 1.39 -23.39 -6.71
C GLN A 33 1.21 -22.46 -7.92
N THR A 34 2.04 -21.42 -8.02
CA THR A 34 1.93 -20.35 -9.00
C THR A 34 3.26 -20.21 -9.73
N SER A 35 3.20 -19.88 -11.02
CA SER A 35 4.40 -19.66 -11.86
C SER A 35 5.44 -20.79 -11.76
N VAL A 36 4.98 -22.05 -11.62
CA VAL A 36 5.85 -23.22 -11.48
C VAL A 36 6.51 -23.52 -12.82
N THR A 37 7.83 -23.33 -12.88
CA THR A 37 8.61 -23.73 -14.05
C THR A 37 8.66 -25.26 -14.13
N VAL A 38 8.32 -25.81 -15.29
CA VAL A 38 8.50 -27.24 -15.60
C VAL A 38 9.70 -27.37 -16.54
N PRO A 39 10.92 -27.66 -16.04
CA PRO A 39 12.11 -27.79 -16.87
C PRO A 39 11.91 -28.86 -17.94
N GLY A 40 12.51 -28.72 -19.12
CA GLY A 40 12.42 -29.73 -20.18
C GLY A 40 11.11 -29.77 -20.96
N LEU A 41 9.98 -29.26 -20.42
CA LEU A 41 8.67 -29.28 -21.09
C LEU A 41 8.73 -28.69 -22.51
N ALA A 42 9.40 -27.54 -22.67
CA ALA A 42 9.51 -26.89 -23.98
C ALA A 42 10.17 -27.76 -25.08
N THR A 43 10.97 -28.77 -24.70
CA THR A 43 11.66 -29.66 -25.66
C THR A 43 10.75 -30.76 -26.21
N VAL A 44 9.62 -31.04 -25.54
CA VAL A 44 8.65 -32.06 -25.97
C VAL A 44 7.41 -31.46 -26.62
N LEU A 45 7.20 -30.14 -26.49
CA LEU A 45 6.06 -29.45 -27.07
C LEU A 45 6.33 -29.10 -28.55
N ALA A 46 5.48 -29.62 -29.43
CA ALA A 46 5.45 -29.24 -30.83
C ALA A 46 4.53 -28.03 -31.09
N ASP A 47 4.84 -27.25 -32.12
CA ASP A 47 3.99 -26.16 -32.62
C ASP A 47 2.63 -26.69 -33.13
N ASN A 48 1.58 -25.87 -32.94
CA ASN A 48 0.21 -26.10 -33.40
C ASN A 48 -0.33 -27.48 -32.96
N GLU A 49 -0.25 -27.80 -31.68
CA GLU A 49 -0.58 -29.13 -31.15
C GLU A 49 -1.53 -29.03 -29.94
N LEU A 50 -2.41 -30.01 -29.79
CA LEU A 50 -3.31 -30.16 -28.64
C LEU A 50 -2.68 -31.10 -27.60
N TYR A 51 -2.55 -30.59 -26.39
CA TYR A 51 -2.10 -31.36 -25.24
C TYR A 51 -3.12 -31.25 -24.11
N TYR A 52 -3.03 -32.20 -23.19
CA TYR A 52 -3.70 -32.18 -21.92
C TYR A 52 -2.66 -32.09 -20.83
N TRP A 53 -2.98 -31.35 -19.77
CA TRP A 53 -2.14 -31.30 -18.58
C TRP A 53 -2.95 -31.62 -17.33
N GLN A 54 -2.27 -32.23 -16.37
CA GLN A 54 -2.76 -32.50 -15.02
C GLN A 54 -1.70 -32.08 -14.02
N VAL A 55 -2.13 -31.70 -12.83
CA VAL A 55 -1.26 -31.50 -11.68
C VAL A 55 -1.55 -32.60 -10.67
N GLU A 56 -0.49 -33.27 -10.23
CA GLU A 56 -0.55 -34.13 -9.06
C GLU A 56 0.08 -33.41 -7.88
N VAL A 57 -0.63 -33.37 -6.75
CA VAL A 57 -0.18 -32.77 -5.49
C VAL A 57 -0.03 -33.87 -4.47
N SER A 58 1.12 -33.94 -3.79
CA SER A 58 1.34 -34.84 -2.65
C SER A 58 1.26 -34.06 -1.34
N TYR A 59 0.76 -34.71 -0.31
CA TYR A 59 0.47 -34.12 0.99
C TYR A 59 1.31 -34.72 2.12
N GLN A 60 1.49 -33.97 3.22
CA GLN A 60 2.31 -34.40 4.38
C GLN A 60 1.89 -35.75 4.98
N ASN A 61 0.60 -36.10 4.88
CA ASN A 61 0.05 -37.36 5.36
C ASN A 61 0.27 -38.55 4.40
N GLY A 62 0.99 -38.34 3.29
CA GLY A 62 1.26 -39.35 2.27
C GLY A 62 0.15 -39.53 1.22
N ALA A 63 -0.94 -38.77 1.29
CA ALA A 63 -1.98 -38.77 0.25
C ALA A 63 -1.48 -38.02 -1.01
N SER A 64 -2.05 -38.32 -2.18
CA SER A 64 -1.93 -37.50 -3.37
C SER A 64 -3.29 -37.28 -4.04
N GLU A 65 -3.43 -36.14 -4.71
CA GLU A 65 -4.59 -35.81 -5.53
C GLU A 65 -4.13 -35.40 -6.93
N THR A 66 -4.86 -35.84 -7.95
CA THR A 66 -4.60 -35.48 -9.34
C THR A 66 -5.76 -34.65 -9.88
N SER A 67 -5.46 -33.51 -10.50
CA SER A 67 -6.47 -32.68 -11.16
C SER A 67 -7.10 -33.40 -12.35
N ALA A 68 -8.28 -32.96 -12.78
CA ALA A 68 -8.84 -33.37 -14.06
C ALA A 68 -7.91 -32.95 -15.22
N PRO A 69 -7.79 -33.76 -16.29
CA PRO A 69 -7.08 -33.37 -17.51
C PRO A 69 -7.69 -32.10 -18.12
N THR A 70 -6.86 -31.08 -18.33
CA THR A 70 -7.28 -29.80 -18.92
C THR A 70 -6.60 -29.60 -20.27
N PRO A 71 -7.33 -29.31 -21.36
CA PRO A 71 -6.74 -29.12 -22.67
C PRO A 71 -6.05 -27.76 -22.81
N PHE A 72 -4.94 -27.71 -23.55
CA PHE A 72 -4.35 -26.48 -24.06
C PHE A 72 -3.77 -26.71 -25.46
N VAL A 73 -3.66 -25.63 -26.25
CA VAL A 73 -2.99 -25.67 -27.54
C VAL A 73 -1.73 -24.83 -27.53
N THR A 74 -0.67 -25.36 -28.13
CA THR A 74 0.59 -24.64 -28.29
C THR A 74 0.47 -23.55 -29.35
N ALA A 75 1.44 -22.64 -29.38
CA ALA A 75 1.54 -21.64 -30.42
C ALA A 75 1.52 -22.30 -31.81
N VAL A 76 0.79 -21.71 -32.76
CA VAL A 76 0.73 -22.22 -34.14
C VAL A 76 2.13 -22.28 -34.77
N GLY A 77 2.98 -21.28 -34.52
CA GLY A 77 4.40 -21.28 -34.88
C GLY A 77 4.67 -21.67 -36.33
N SER A 78 5.57 -22.62 -36.55
CA SER A 78 5.88 -23.23 -37.85
C SER A 78 4.70 -24.00 -38.46
N GLY A 79 3.66 -24.30 -37.70
CA GLY A 79 2.42 -24.95 -38.15
C GLY A 79 1.46 -24.04 -38.93
N PHE A 80 1.80 -22.77 -39.19
CA PHE A 80 1.06 -21.95 -40.15
C PHE A 80 1.28 -22.50 -41.56
N ALA A 81 0.20 -22.91 -42.22
CA ALA A 81 0.24 -23.34 -43.63
C ALA A 81 0.69 -22.23 -44.59
N SER A 82 0.43 -20.98 -44.21
CA SER A 82 0.96 -19.77 -44.83
C SER A 82 0.81 -18.62 -43.83
N THR A 83 1.80 -17.74 -43.74
CA THR A 83 1.77 -16.51 -42.92
C THR A 83 1.39 -15.26 -43.71
N ASN A 84 1.20 -15.39 -45.03
CA ASN A 84 0.70 -14.29 -45.86
C ASN A 84 -0.69 -13.85 -45.37
N LEU A 85 -0.92 -12.55 -45.45
CA LEU A 85 -2.20 -11.92 -45.17
C LEU A 85 -3.05 -11.91 -46.45
N THR A 86 -4.36 -11.70 -46.27
CA THR A 86 -5.33 -11.52 -47.35
C THR A 86 -6.04 -10.18 -47.20
N TRP A 87 -6.27 -9.50 -48.33
CA TRP A 87 -7.05 -8.26 -48.38
C TRP A 87 -7.76 -8.12 -49.73
N THR A 88 -8.56 -7.07 -49.91
CA THR A 88 -9.22 -6.77 -51.18
C THR A 88 -8.23 -6.37 -52.27
N GLN A 89 -8.61 -6.63 -53.53
CA GLN A 89 -7.82 -6.25 -54.71
C GLN A 89 -7.59 -4.73 -54.78
N LYS A 90 -8.67 -3.97 -54.62
CA LYS A 90 -8.65 -2.51 -54.49
C LYS A 90 -8.47 -2.11 -53.02
N ALA A 91 -7.87 -0.94 -52.79
CA ALA A 91 -7.79 -0.38 -51.46
C ALA A 91 -9.22 -0.18 -50.90
N SER A 92 -9.43 -0.67 -49.69
CA SER A 92 -10.68 -0.56 -48.93
C SER A 92 -10.33 -0.48 -47.46
N VAL A 93 -11.05 0.34 -46.71
CA VAL A 93 -10.84 0.48 -45.26
C VAL A 93 -11.65 -0.52 -44.45
N ALA A 94 -12.76 -1.05 -44.97
CA ALA A 94 -13.51 -2.12 -44.35
C ALA A 94 -13.95 -3.20 -45.32
N ASN A 95 -14.02 -4.44 -44.83
CA ASN A 95 -14.34 -5.60 -45.66
C ASN A 95 -15.11 -6.66 -44.87
N LEU A 96 -15.90 -7.46 -45.58
CA LEU A 96 -16.36 -8.77 -45.11
C LEU A 96 -15.51 -9.85 -45.78
N THR A 97 -15.00 -10.79 -45.00
CA THR A 97 -14.28 -11.98 -45.49
C THR A 97 -14.97 -13.23 -44.99
N ARG A 98 -15.18 -14.24 -45.83
CA ARG A 98 -15.79 -15.52 -45.43
C ARG A 98 -15.15 -16.71 -46.11
N ALA A 99 -15.26 -17.87 -45.48
CA ALA A 99 -14.92 -19.16 -46.06
C ALA A 99 -15.87 -20.26 -45.60
N LYS A 100 -16.12 -21.23 -46.50
CA LYS A 100 -16.94 -22.40 -46.25
C LYS A 100 -16.09 -23.59 -45.81
N ILE A 101 -16.47 -24.20 -44.70
CA ILE A 101 -15.73 -25.25 -44.01
C ILE A 101 -16.66 -26.45 -43.73
N ALA A 102 -16.20 -27.66 -44.00
CA ALA A 102 -16.90 -28.88 -43.60
C ALA A 102 -16.38 -29.35 -42.23
N LYS A 103 -17.27 -29.75 -41.32
CA LYS A 103 -16.88 -30.41 -40.08
C LYS A 103 -16.60 -31.89 -40.37
N GLU A 104 -15.40 -32.35 -40.08
CA GLU A 104 -15.02 -33.76 -40.24
C GLU A 104 -15.52 -34.59 -39.04
N GLN A 105 -15.72 -35.90 -39.25
CA GLN A 105 -16.06 -36.81 -38.14
C GLN A 105 -14.87 -36.97 -37.19
N GLY A 106 -15.16 -37.14 -35.89
CA GLY A 106 -14.13 -37.38 -34.88
C GLY A 106 -13.30 -36.15 -34.49
N VAL A 107 -13.67 -34.94 -34.92
CA VAL A 107 -13.03 -33.69 -34.48
C VAL A 107 -13.32 -33.46 -33.00
N GLU A 108 -12.26 -33.45 -32.21
CA GLU A 108 -12.28 -33.21 -30.78
C GLU A 108 -12.19 -31.72 -30.45
N LYS A 109 -11.24 -31.02 -31.10
CA LYS A 109 -11.09 -29.56 -31.01
C LYS A 109 -10.92 -28.94 -32.39
N ALA A 110 -11.61 -27.82 -32.62
CA ALA A 110 -11.48 -26.98 -33.80
C ALA A 110 -11.04 -25.58 -33.38
N ILE A 111 -9.77 -25.26 -33.65
CA ILE A 111 -9.16 -23.99 -33.22
C ILE A 111 -8.97 -23.08 -34.42
N LEU A 112 -9.66 -21.93 -34.39
CA LEU A 112 -9.54 -20.87 -35.38
C LEU A 112 -8.58 -19.80 -34.86
N SER A 113 -7.39 -19.71 -35.45
CA SER A 113 -6.38 -18.69 -35.15
C SER A 113 -6.49 -17.53 -36.15
N ILE A 114 -6.62 -16.30 -35.64
CA ILE A 114 -6.90 -15.11 -36.45
C ILE A 114 -5.99 -13.96 -36.05
N THR A 115 -5.38 -13.31 -37.04
CA THR A 115 -4.67 -12.04 -36.85
C THR A 115 -5.00 -11.03 -37.93
N ALA A 116 -4.61 -9.79 -37.68
CA ALA A 116 -4.60 -8.71 -38.66
C ALA A 116 -3.43 -7.76 -38.39
N THR A 117 -2.99 -7.03 -39.39
CA THR A 117 -2.00 -5.96 -39.21
C THR A 117 -2.66 -4.61 -38.92
N ASP A 118 -1.84 -3.69 -38.41
CA ASP A 118 -2.14 -2.26 -38.22
C ASP A 118 -3.01 -1.85 -37.01
N THR A 119 -2.99 -2.64 -35.92
CA THR A 119 -3.62 -2.25 -34.64
C THR A 119 -3.14 -0.90 -34.10
N GLU A 120 -1.89 -0.49 -34.39
CA GLU A 120 -1.34 0.80 -33.96
C GLU A 120 -1.85 1.98 -34.77
N ALA A 121 -2.04 1.81 -36.08
CA ALA A 121 -2.62 2.87 -36.90
C ALA A 121 -4.12 3.02 -36.61
N ALA A 122 -4.80 1.91 -36.34
CA ALA A 122 -6.21 1.90 -35.96
C ALA A 122 -6.45 2.39 -34.53
N ARG A 123 -5.52 2.10 -33.59
CA ARG A 123 -5.71 2.25 -32.13
C ARG A 123 -6.98 1.58 -31.60
N ARG A 124 -7.30 0.42 -32.16
CA ARG A 124 -8.42 -0.46 -31.80
C ARG A 124 -8.21 -1.84 -32.40
N HIS A 125 -9.03 -2.80 -31.97
CA HIS A 125 -9.22 -4.07 -32.66
C HIS A 125 -9.62 -3.84 -34.13
N VAL A 126 -9.08 -4.69 -35.02
CA VAL A 126 -9.19 -4.59 -36.47
C VAL A 126 -10.30 -5.48 -37.03
N TYR A 127 -10.68 -6.57 -36.36
CA TYR A 127 -11.72 -7.48 -36.83
C TYR A 127 -12.75 -7.85 -35.76
N ASN A 128 -13.92 -8.27 -36.24
CA ASN A 128 -14.95 -9.00 -35.51
C ASN A 128 -15.12 -10.37 -36.17
N ALA A 129 -15.00 -11.44 -35.39
CA ALA A 129 -15.03 -12.80 -35.89
C ALA A 129 -16.40 -13.45 -35.72
N TYR A 130 -16.81 -14.22 -36.73
CA TYR A 130 -18.11 -14.88 -36.82
C TYR A 130 -17.96 -16.35 -37.19
N VAL A 131 -18.83 -17.18 -36.60
CA VAL A 131 -19.06 -18.56 -36.99
C VAL A 131 -20.56 -18.78 -37.12
N ASN A 132 -21.03 -19.17 -38.31
CA ASN A 132 -22.43 -19.46 -38.59
C ASN A 132 -23.40 -18.36 -38.12
N GLY A 133 -23.14 -17.11 -38.52
CA GLY A 133 -23.96 -15.96 -38.12
C GLY A 133 -23.70 -15.42 -36.71
N THR A 134 -22.99 -16.15 -35.85
CA THR A 134 -22.77 -15.76 -34.46
C THR A 134 -21.41 -15.11 -34.28
N GLU A 135 -21.36 -13.93 -33.66
CA GLU A 135 -20.10 -13.29 -33.28
C GLU A 135 -19.42 -14.03 -32.14
N ILE A 136 -18.11 -14.26 -32.26
CA ILE A 136 -17.32 -15.03 -31.29
C ILE A 136 -16.24 -14.21 -30.58
N GLY A 137 -15.95 -12.99 -31.05
CA GLY A 137 -15.01 -12.08 -30.42
C GLY A 137 -14.43 -11.05 -31.40
N VAL A 138 -13.58 -10.18 -30.87
CA VAL A 138 -12.88 -9.13 -31.62
C VAL A 138 -11.38 -9.23 -31.43
N GLY A 139 -10.62 -8.75 -32.41
CA GLY A 139 -9.17 -8.89 -32.41
C GLY A 139 -8.48 -8.10 -33.51
N PRO A 140 -7.18 -8.30 -33.72
CA PRO A 140 -6.32 -9.05 -32.83
C PRO A 140 -5.96 -8.22 -31.59
N THR A 141 -5.42 -8.90 -30.59
CA THR A 141 -4.64 -8.25 -29.51
C THR A 141 -3.61 -7.29 -30.11
N ARG A 142 -3.53 -6.09 -29.53
CA ARG A 142 -2.69 -4.98 -29.96
C ARG A 142 -1.23 -5.39 -29.98
N ARG A 143 -0.56 -5.17 -31.11
CA ARG A 143 0.85 -5.56 -31.31
C ARG A 143 1.78 -4.87 -30.31
N ALA A 144 2.83 -5.57 -29.87
CA ALA A 144 3.90 -5.01 -29.04
C ALA A 144 5.23 -5.02 -29.80
N GLY A 145 5.74 -3.84 -30.17
CA GLY A 145 6.92 -3.73 -31.03
C GLY A 145 6.68 -4.44 -32.37
N ASN A 146 7.55 -5.36 -32.74
CA ASN A 146 7.42 -6.16 -33.95
C ASN A 146 6.63 -7.47 -33.78
N VAL A 147 6.09 -7.74 -32.59
CA VAL A 147 5.27 -8.91 -32.31
C VAL A 147 3.82 -8.63 -32.70
N VAL A 148 3.32 -9.34 -33.70
CA VAL A 148 1.92 -9.29 -34.15
C VAL A 148 1.18 -10.47 -33.54
N TYR A 149 0.18 -10.20 -32.71
CA TYR A 149 -0.54 -11.25 -32.02
C TYR A 149 -1.64 -11.87 -32.89
N TYR A 150 -1.87 -13.17 -32.74
CA TYR A 150 -3.07 -13.84 -33.21
C TYR A 150 -3.90 -14.34 -32.03
N ASN A 151 -5.21 -14.23 -32.14
CA ASN A 151 -6.15 -14.79 -31.18
C ASN A 151 -6.57 -16.17 -31.64
N SER A 152 -6.74 -17.10 -30.70
CA SER A 152 -7.21 -18.45 -30.97
C SER A 152 -8.59 -18.63 -30.36
N PHE A 153 -9.53 -19.09 -31.17
CA PHE A 153 -10.90 -19.35 -30.77
C PHE A 153 -11.20 -20.85 -30.85
N ASP A 154 -11.63 -21.46 -29.75
CA ASP A 154 -12.24 -22.79 -29.79
C ASP A 154 -13.66 -22.65 -30.36
N ILE A 155 -13.85 -23.13 -31.59
CA ILE A 155 -15.12 -23.05 -32.30
C ILE A 155 -15.82 -24.42 -32.38
N THR A 156 -15.33 -25.42 -31.66
CA THR A 156 -15.80 -26.82 -31.75
C THR A 156 -17.31 -26.95 -31.58
N SER A 157 -17.86 -26.33 -30.53
CA SER A 157 -19.29 -26.35 -30.20
C SER A 157 -20.15 -25.53 -31.15
N ARG A 158 -19.54 -24.67 -31.97
CA ARG A 158 -20.23 -23.81 -32.95
C ARG A 158 -20.30 -24.42 -34.34
N LEU A 159 -19.53 -25.47 -34.59
CA LEU A 159 -19.57 -26.21 -35.85
C LEU A 159 -20.71 -27.24 -35.85
N THR A 160 -21.56 -27.14 -36.87
CA THR A 160 -22.59 -28.13 -37.19
C THR A 160 -22.00 -29.27 -38.04
N ALA A 161 -22.71 -30.39 -38.13
CA ALA A 161 -22.35 -31.51 -39.02
C ALA A 161 -22.46 -31.14 -40.51
N ALA A 162 -23.24 -30.09 -40.83
CA ALA A 162 -23.33 -29.55 -42.17
C ALA A 162 -22.12 -28.66 -42.50
N ASN A 163 -22.19 -27.98 -43.65
CA ASN A 163 -21.23 -26.92 -43.95
C ASN A 163 -21.34 -25.78 -42.94
N ASN A 164 -20.22 -25.14 -42.65
CA ASN A 164 -20.10 -24.04 -41.71
C ASN A 164 -19.46 -22.83 -42.42
N ILE A 165 -19.80 -21.63 -41.98
CA ILE A 165 -19.17 -20.40 -42.43
C ILE A 165 -18.37 -19.80 -41.28
N ILE A 166 -17.08 -19.58 -41.54
CA ILE A 166 -16.25 -18.69 -40.72
C ILE A 166 -16.09 -17.37 -41.47
N GLY A 167 -16.10 -16.25 -40.75
CA GLY A 167 -15.95 -14.96 -41.39
C GLY A 167 -15.54 -13.83 -40.46
N LEU A 168 -15.05 -12.76 -41.06
CA LEU A 168 -14.61 -11.55 -40.39
C LEU A 168 -15.31 -10.33 -40.99
N TYR A 169 -15.79 -9.44 -40.13
CA TYR A 169 -15.78 -8.03 -40.46
C TYR A 169 -14.40 -7.47 -40.12
N SER A 170 -13.80 -6.63 -40.96
CA SER A 170 -12.50 -6.02 -40.68
C SER A 170 -12.49 -4.54 -41.05
N TYR A 171 -11.81 -3.73 -40.25
CA TYR A 171 -11.64 -2.29 -40.44
C TYR A 171 -10.18 -1.87 -40.16
N SER A 172 -9.53 -1.27 -41.16
CA SER A 172 -8.26 -0.58 -40.98
C SER A 172 -8.04 0.45 -42.09
N GLN A 173 -7.51 1.61 -41.74
CA GLN A 173 -7.18 2.68 -42.70
C GLN A 173 -5.72 2.64 -43.16
N ALA A 174 -4.93 1.69 -42.68
CA ALA A 174 -3.55 1.58 -43.09
C ALA A 174 -3.42 0.91 -44.47
N LYS A 175 -2.44 1.38 -45.26
CA LYS A 175 -2.30 1.01 -46.68
C LYS A 175 -1.97 -0.47 -46.91
N ASN A 176 -1.32 -1.12 -45.94
CA ASN A 176 -0.83 -2.50 -46.02
C ASN A 176 -1.53 -3.42 -45.02
N SER A 177 -2.76 -3.08 -44.62
CA SER A 177 -3.55 -3.93 -43.74
C SER A 177 -3.93 -5.23 -44.43
N GLY A 178 -3.96 -6.30 -43.65
CA GLY A 178 -4.40 -7.60 -44.10
C GLY A 178 -4.77 -8.47 -42.91
N ILE A 179 -5.57 -9.51 -43.18
CA ILE A 179 -5.99 -10.50 -42.20
C ILE A 179 -5.38 -11.86 -42.52
N LEU A 180 -5.24 -12.71 -41.51
CA LEU A 180 -4.91 -14.11 -41.66
C LEU A 180 -5.85 -14.93 -40.77
N MET A 181 -6.48 -15.94 -41.35
CA MET A 181 -7.27 -16.94 -40.64
C MET A 181 -6.68 -18.32 -40.89
N GLN A 182 -6.49 -19.13 -39.85
CA GLN A 182 -6.15 -20.54 -39.95
C GLN A 182 -7.03 -21.37 -39.03
N LEU A 183 -7.63 -22.44 -39.55
CA LEU A 183 -8.40 -23.41 -38.79
C LEU A 183 -7.66 -24.75 -38.74
N THR A 184 -7.35 -25.20 -37.53
CA THR A 184 -6.76 -26.52 -37.27
C THR A 184 -7.81 -27.40 -36.58
N TYR A 185 -8.01 -28.62 -37.08
CA TYR A 185 -8.73 -29.68 -36.40
C TYR A 185 -7.76 -30.59 -35.67
N PHE A 186 -8.10 -30.93 -34.43
CA PHE A 186 -7.44 -31.93 -33.60
C PHE A 186 -8.42 -33.06 -33.34
N TYR A 187 -7.92 -34.30 -33.39
CA TYR A 187 -8.71 -35.51 -33.27
C TYR A 187 -8.30 -36.28 -32.02
N ALA A 188 -9.23 -37.07 -31.49
CA ALA A 188 -9.04 -37.86 -30.27
C ALA A 188 -7.96 -38.95 -30.40
N ASN A 189 -7.49 -39.25 -31.61
CA ASN A 189 -6.40 -40.20 -31.86
C ASN A 189 -5.01 -39.52 -31.95
N GLY A 190 -4.87 -38.26 -31.53
CA GLY A 190 -3.61 -37.52 -31.60
C GLY A 190 -3.29 -36.90 -32.97
N GLN A 191 -4.12 -37.09 -33.99
CA GLN A 191 -3.92 -36.47 -35.30
C GLN A 191 -4.32 -34.99 -35.29
N LYS A 192 -3.75 -34.21 -36.22
CA LYS A 192 -4.15 -32.84 -36.49
C LYS A 192 -4.18 -32.54 -37.99
N LYS A 193 -4.99 -31.57 -38.39
CA LYS A 193 -5.14 -31.15 -39.80
C LYS A 193 -5.43 -29.66 -39.93
N VAL A 194 -4.61 -28.95 -40.70
CA VAL A 194 -4.91 -27.55 -41.10
C VAL A 194 -5.91 -27.54 -42.25
N VAL A 195 -7.21 -27.50 -41.91
CA VAL A 195 -8.32 -27.62 -42.87
C VAL A 195 -8.58 -26.35 -43.68
N TYR A 196 -8.12 -25.20 -43.17
CA TYR A 196 -8.23 -23.92 -43.87
C TYR A 196 -7.13 -22.94 -43.46
N ASN A 197 -6.59 -22.22 -44.43
CA ASN A 197 -5.76 -21.04 -44.22
C ASN A 197 -6.09 -20.00 -45.30
N SER A 198 -6.44 -18.77 -44.90
CA SER A 198 -7.01 -17.77 -45.81
C SER A 198 -6.12 -17.43 -47.00
N ALA A 199 -4.80 -17.48 -46.83
CA ALA A 199 -3.83 -17.18 -47.87
C ALA A 199 -3.40 -18.42 -48.67
N ARG A 200 -3.22 -19.58 -48.03
CA ARG A 200 -2.98 -20.85 -48.77
C ARG A 200 -4.17 -21.13 -49.69
N ASP A 201 -5.37 -21.07 -49.14
CA ASP A 201 -6.63 -21.46 -49.77
C ASP A 201 -7.38 -20.26 -50.35
N ALA A 202 -6.67 -19.24 -50.87
CA ALA A 202 -7.28 -18.00 -51.33
C ALA A 202 -8.45 -18.20 -52.32
N ALA A 203 -8.41 -19.23 -53.16
CA ALA A 203 -9.52 -19.57 -54.07
C ALA A 203 -10.83 -19.99 -53.37
N ARG A 204 -10.75 -20.43 -52.10
CA ARG A 204 -11.88 -20.76 -51.22
C ARG A 204 -12.25 -19.60 -50.29
N THR A 205 -11.49 -18.51 -50.31
CA THR A 205 -11.72 -17.31 -49.51
C THR A 205 -12.47 -16.28 -50.35
N GLN A 206 -13.60 -15.81 -49.86
CA GLN A 206 -14.37 -14.74 -50.48
C GLN A 206 -14.22 -13.45 -49.68
N ILE A 207 -13.96 -12.33 -50.35
CA ILE A 207 -13.88 -11.01 -49.72
C ILE A 207 -14.66 -9.98 -50.52
N THR A 208 -15.27 -9.02 -49.83
CA THR A 208 -15.94 -7.87 -50.46
C THR A 208 -15.72 -6.59 -49.65
N PRO A 209 -15.46 -5.44 -50.33
CA PRO A 209 -15.32 -4.15 -49.66
C PRO A 209 -16.66 -3.63 -49.10
N MET A 210 -16.59 -2.93 -47.97
CA MET A 210 -17.73 -2.37 -47.23
C MET A 210 -17.71 -0.84 -47.15
N ASP A 211 -16.70 -0.18 -47.71
CA ASP A 211 -16.53 1.27 -47.64
C ASP A 211 -17.80 2.03 -48.06
N GLY A 212 -18.31 1.76 -49.26
CA GLY A 212 -19.51 2.41 -49.80
C GLY A 212 -20.84 1.94 -49.18
N VAL A 213 -20.80 0.92 -48.30
CA VAL A 213 -21.97 0.42 -47.56
C VAL A 213 -22.02 1.04 -46.18
N ILE A 214 -20.96 0.89 -45.38
CA ILE A 214 -20.93 1.28 -43.96
C ILE A 214 -20.55 2.75 -43.76
N TYR A 215 -19.63 3.28 -44.58
CA TYR A 215 -19.07 4.62 -44.40
C TYR A 215 -19.56 5.63 -45.46
N GLY A 216 -20.11 5.11 -46.57
CA GLY A 216 -20.57 5.90 -47.69
C GLY A 216 -19.43 6.62 -48.42
N SER A 217 -19.72 7.77 -49.04
CA SER A 217 -18.70 8.63 -49.66
C SER A 217 -18.12 9.66 -48.70
N SER A 218 -18.51 9.63 -47.42
CA SER A 218 -18.11 10.62 -46.41
C SER A 218 -16.71 10.33 -45.89
N ASN A 219 -15.90 11.37 -45.72
CA ASN A 219 -14.60 11.31 -45.04
C ASN A 219 -14.67 11.78 -43.58
N GLN A 220 -15.89 11.92 -43.03
CA GLN A 220 -16.11 12.34 -41.65
C GLN A 220 -15.46 11.35 -40.68
N SER A 221 -14.75 11.90 -39.69
CA SER A 221 -14.10 11.14 -38.63
C SER A 221 -14.88 11.26 -37.33
N ILE A 222 -15.02 10.16 -36.59
CA ILE A 222 -15.46 10.15 -35.19
C ILE A 222 -14.29 10.31 -34.21
N GLY A 223 -13.05 10.28 -34.71
CA GLY A 223 -11.83 10.37 -33.91
C GLY A 223 -11.42 11.78 -33.48
N THR A 224 -10.19 11.90 -33.00
CA THR A 224 -9.55 13.15 -32.54
C THR A 224 -8.31 13.47 -33.39
N SER A 225 -7.44 14.36 -32.91
CA SER A 225 -6.08 14.52 -33.45
C SER A 225 -5.17 13.30 -33.19
N TYR A 226 -5.53 12.41 -32.25
CA TYR A 226 -4.70 11.27 -31.85
C TYR A 226 -5.02 9.97 -32.60
N TYR A 227 -6.27 9.81 -33.04
CA TYR A 227 -6.69 8.68 -33.86
C TYR A 227 -7.77 9.13 -34.83
N ARG A 228 -7.86 8.43 -35.96
CA ARG A 228 -8.90 8.63 -36.96
C ARG A 228 -9.72 7.36 -37.06
N GLU A 229 -11.03 7.49 -37.06
CA GLU A 229 -11.97 6.41 -37.37
C GLU A 229 -13.13 7.00 -38.17
N LEU A 230 -13.53 6.39 -39.27
CA LEU A 230 -14.61 6.91 -40.10
C LEU A 230 -15.97 6.75 -39.41
N ALA A 231 -16.84 7.75 -39.59
CA ALA A 231 -18.23 7.69 -39.16
C ALA A 231 -19.02 6.67 -40.01
N GLN A 232 -19.78 5.78 -39.37
CA GLN A 232 -20.61 4.76 -40.02
C GLN A 232 -21.87 5.38 -40.64
N ASN A 233 -21.71 6.17 -41.70
CA ASN A 233 -22.81 6.73 -42.48
C ASN A 233 -23.42 5.66 -43.43
N LEU A 234 -24.06 4.68 -42.80
CA LEU A 234 -24.47 3.40 -43.35
C LEU A 234 -25.68 3.48 -44.29
N ASP A 235 -25.58 2.79 -45.43
CA ASP A 235 -26.71 2.42 -46.27
C ASP A 235 -27.08 0.95 -46.06
N ILE A 236 -27.97 0.69 -45.10
CA ILE A 236 -28.28 -0.67 -44.63
C ILE A 236 -28.92 -1.53 -45.71
N THR A 237 -29.57 -0.91 -46.69
CA THR A 237 -30.28 -1.64 -47.77
C THR A 237 -29.30 -2.34 -48.70
N LYS A 238 -28.03 -1.96 -48.65
CA LYS A 238 -26.92 -2.60 -49.38
C LYS A 238 -26.15 -3.59 -48.51
N PHE A 239 -26.41 -3.64 -47.20
CA PHE A 239 -25.72 -4.56 -46.31
C PHE A 239 -26.28 -5.97 -46.47
N ASP A 240 -25.38 -6.93 -46.66
CA ASP A 240 -25.74 -8.32 -46.81
C ASP A 240 -25.85 -9.00 -45.45
N PHE A 241 -27.07 -9.17 -44.92
CA PHE A 241 -27.27 -9.82 -43.62
C PHE A 241 -27.08 -11.33 -43.62
N ALA A 242 -27.13 -11.99 -44.79
CA ALA A 242 -26.96 -13.43 -44.92
C ALA A 242 -25.51 -13.84 -45.16
N TRP A 243 -24.58 -12.88 -45.22
CA TRP A 243 -23.21 -13.07 -45.69
C TRP A 243 -22.43 -14.18 -44.97
N ASN A 244 -22.70 -14.38 -43.67
CA ASN A 244 -22.04 -15.37 -42.83
C ASN A 244 -22.92 -16.60 -42.55
N THR A 245 -23.88 -16.88 -43.43
CA THR A 245 -24.75 -18.06 -43.40
C THR A 245 -24.44 -19.01 -44.56
N VAL A 246 -24.72 -20.30 -44.37
CA VAL A 246 -24.38 -21.36 -45.35
C VAL A 246 -25.14 -21.19 -46.67
N ASN A 247 -26.36 -20.67 -46.61
CA ASN A 247 -27.28 -20.59 -47.75
C ASN A 247 -26.87 -19.53 -48.78
N ASP A 248 -26.08 -18.53 -48.39
CA ASP A 248 -25.73 -17.38 -49.25
C ASP A 248 -24.29 -17.45 -49.81
N PHE A 249 -23.55 -18.52 -49.56
CA PHE A 249 -22.12 -18.57 -49.92
C PHE A 249 -21.84 -18.48 -51.44
N ASN A 250 -22.72 -19.03 -52.28
CA ASN A 250 -22.54 -19.10 -53.74
C ASN A 250 -23.53 -18.22 -54.53
N THR A 251 -24.36 -17.44 -53.86
CA THR A 251 -25.45 -16.66 -54.49
C THR A 251 -25.00 -15.27 -54.95
N LYS A 252 -23.84 -14.78 -54.49
CA LYS A 252 -23.33 -13.43 -54.77
C LYS A 252 -21.89 -13.43 -55.28
N PRO A 253 -21.55 -12.52 -56.22
CA PRO A 253 -20.21 -12.43 -56.78
C PRO A 253 -19.25 -11.71 -55.81
N TRP A 254 -18.69 -12.43 -54.85
CA TRP A 254 -17.59 -11.94 -54.02
C TRP A 254 -16.25 -12.20 -54.70
N SER A 255 -15.25 -11.39 -54.40
CA SER A 255 -13.93 -11.49 -55.05
C SER A 255 -13.01 -12.45 -54.31
N THR A 256 -12.08 -13.06 -55.04
CA THR A 256 -10.90 -13.72 -54.46
C THR A 256 -9.96 -12.65 -53.89
N PRO A 257 -9.48 -12.78 -52.63
CA PRO A 257 -8.57 -11.82 -52.04
C PRO A 257 -7.20 -11.81 -52.73
N ARG A 258 -6.52 -10.67 -52.68
CA ARG A 258 -5.08 -10.63 -52.98
C ARG A 258 -4.30 -11.11 -51.77
N LYS A 259 -3.14 -11.71 -52.01
CA LYS A 259 -2.19 -12.10 -50.96
C LYS A 259 -1.21 -10.95 -50.71
N LEU A 260 -0.90 -10.71 -49.45
CA LEU A 260 0.09 -9.73 -48.99
C LEU A 260 1.11 -10.46 -48.13
N SER A 261 2.39 -10.19 -48.31
CA SER A 261 3.41 -10.71 -47.40
C SER A 261 3.27 -10.02 -46.05
N LEU A 262 3.42 -10.78 -44.96
CA LEU A 262 3.62 -10.18 -43.65
C LEU A 262 4.92 -9.35 -43.70
N THR A 263 4.84 -8.07 -43.34
CA THR A 263 5.97 -7.13 -43.44
C THR A 263 7.24 -7.70 -42.82
N SER A 264 8.37 -7.55 -43.51
CA SER A 264 9.69 -7.99 -43.03
C SER A 264 9.96 -7.45 -41.62
N GLY A 265 10.34 -8.35 -40.70
CA GLY A 265 10.62 -8.02 -39.30
C GLY A 265 9.47 -8.26 -38.32
N TYR A 266 8.22 -8.46 -38.78
CA TYR A 266 7.12 -8.87 -37.90
C TYR A 266 7.16 -10.37 -37.57
N LYS A 267 6.89 -10.69 -36.31
CA LYS A 267 6.82 -12.07 -35.78
C LYS A 267 5.42 -12.35 -35.26
N LEU A 268 4.81 -13.46 -35.70
CA LEU A 268 3.55 -13.93 -35.15
C LEU A 268 3.76 -14.58 -33.77
N ALA A 269 2.89 -14.25 -32.84
CA ALA A 269 2.82 -14.88 -31.51
C ALA A 269 1.35 -15.04 -31.08
N PRO A 270 1.00 -16.05 -30.27
CA PRO A 270 -0.33 -16.12 -29.70
C PRO A 270 -0.58 -14.91 -28.80
N SER A 271 -1.83 -14.44 -28.76
CA SER A 271 -2.28 -13.52 -27.72
C SER A 271 -1.98 -14.11 -26.35
N ILE A 272 -1.48 -13.28 -25.44
CA ILE A 272 -1.26 -13.67 -24.04
C ILE A 272 -2.46 -13.34 -23.15
N VAL A 273 -3.48 -12.68 -23.69
CA VAL A 273 -4.75 -12.38 -23.01
C VAL A 273 -5.87 -13.14 -23.67
N ASP A 274 -6.97 -13.32 -22.95
CA ASP A 274 -8.21 -13.88 -23.47
C ASP A 274 -8.79 -13.07 -24.64
N ASN A 275 -9.78 -13.63 -25.30
CA ASN A 275 -10.42 -12.98 -26.44
C ASN A 275 -11.41 -11.91 -25.96
N THR A 276 -11.18 -10.66 -26.36
CA THR A 276 -12.15 -9.58 -26.20
C THR A 276 -13.47 -9.95 -26.89
N ILE A 277 -14.60 -9.73 -26.21
CA ILE A 277 -15.94 -10.02 -26.72
C ILE A 277 -16.79 -8.76 -26.81
N ARG A 278 -17.93 -8.87 -27.49
CA ARG A 278 -18.99 -7.86 -27.46
C ARG A 278 -20.28 -8.44 -26.88
N ARG A 279 -20.91 -7.73 -25.94
CA ARG A 279 -22.19 -8.13 -25.33
C ARG A 279 -23.24 -7.02 -25.43
N LEU A 280 -24.51 -7.43 -25.49
CA LEU A 280 -25.62 -6.48 -25.55
C LEU A 280 -25.96 -5.95 -24.16
N LYS A 281 -26.14 -4.64 -24.07
CA LYS A 281 -26.58 -3.93 -22.87
C LYS A 281 -27.93 -3.26 -23.13
N LYS A 282 -28.91 -3.51 -22.28
CA LYS A 282 -30.23 -2.87 -22.38
C LYS A 282 -30.15 -1.40 -21.90
N PRO A 283 -30.91 -0.48 -22.52
CA PRO A 283 -31.00 0.89 -22.02
C PRO A 283 -31.75 0.91 -20.68
N SER A 284 -31.38 1.85 -19.81
CA SER A 284 -32.10 2.14 -18.56
C SER A 284 -33.33 3.01 -18.80
N SER A 285 -33.32 3.85 -19.84
CA SER A 285 -34.49 4.63 -20.25
C SER A 285 -34.50 4.96 -21.75
N VAL A 286 -35.71 5.17 -22.28
CA VAL A 286 -35.96 5.69 -23.63
C VAL A 286 -37.02 6.78 -23.51
N THR A 287 -36.61 8.04 -23.68
CA THR A 287 -37.45 9.21 -23.47
C THR A 287 -37.69 9.94 -24.78
N LYS A 288 -38.94 10.20 -25.14
CA LYS A 288 -39.28 11.02 -26.31
C LYS A 288 -39.19 12.50 -25.95
N ASN A 289 -38.43 13.25 -26.73
CA ASN A 289 -38.24 14.69 -26.59
C ASN A 289 -39.37 15.47 -27.27
N SER A 290 -39.51 16.76 -26.93
CA SER A 290 -40.54 17.66 -27.48
C SER A 290 -40.45 17.86 -29.00
N ASP A 291 -39.26 17.71 -29.58
CA ASP A 291 -39.02 17.78 -31.03
C ASP A 291 -39.22 16.43 -31.74
N GLY A 292 -39.69 15.41 -31.03
CA GLY A 292 -39.95 14.07 -31.56
C GLY A 292 -38.73 13.16 -31.65
N SER A 293 -37.52 13.63 -31.34
CA SER A 293 -36.34 12.77 -31.16
C SER A 293 -36.47 11.92 -29.89
N TYR A 294 -35.65 10.88 -29.75
CA TYR A 294 -35.58 10.06 -28.54
C TYR A 294 -34.21 10.17 -27.89
N THR A 295 -34.16 10.42 -26.59
CA THR A 295 -32.95 10.27 -25.79
C THR A 295 -32.98 8.90 -25.09
N VAL A 296 -31.95 8.11 -25.33
CA VAL A 296 -31.73 6.79 -24.75
C VAL A 296 -30.58 6.91 -23.77
N ALA A 297 -30.79 6.46 -22.54
CA ALA A 297 -29.75 6.41 -21.52
C ALA A 297 -29.43 4.97 -21.15
N PHE A 298 -28.16 4.71 -20.87
CA PHE A 298 -27.69 3.49 -20.24
C PHE A 298 -27.45 3.74 -18.74
N ASP A 299 -27.59 2.68 -17.93
CA ASP A 299 -27.32 2.72 -16.49
C ASP A 299 -25.89 3.20 -16.23
N LYS A 300 -24.95 2.73 -17.05
CA LYS A 300 -23.54 3.10 -17.04
C LYS A 300 -23.05 3.45 -18.44
N GLU A 301 -21.97 4.21 -18.51
CA GLU A 301 -21.23 4.46 -19.74
C GLU A 301 -20.69 3.14 -20.32
N ILE A 302 -20.72 3.03 -21.64
CA ILE A 302 -20.36 1.83 -22.40
C ILE A 302 -19.20 2.18 -23.34
N ILE A 303 -18.24 1.27 -23.44
CA ILE A 303 -17.21 1.29 -24.47
C ILE A 303 -17.65 0.33 -25.61
N GLY A 304 -17.92 0.85 -26.80
CA GLY A 304 -18.37 0.07 -27.95
C GLY A 304 -19.26 0.86 -28.90
N ASP A 305 -20.41 0.30 -29.27
CA ASP A 305 -21.36 0.87 -30.26
C ASP A 305 -22.81 0.56 -29.87
N ILE A 306 -23.79 0.77 -30.76
CA ILE A 306 -25.19 0.39 -30.56
C ILE A 306 -25.67 -0.69 -31.54
N ARG A 307 -26.74 -1.36 -31.15
CA ARG A 307 -27.60 -2.18 -32.01
C ARG A 307 -28.95 -1.50 -32.13
N LEU A 308 -29.40 -1.24 -33.35
CA LEU A 308 -30.67 -0.57 -33.63
C LEU A 308 -31.54 -1.44 -34.55
N THR A 309 -32.82 -1.53 -34.20
CA THR A 309 -33.87 -2.17 -35.01
C THR A 309 -34.87 -1.14 -35.49
N ALA A 310 -35.20 -1.14 -36.78
CA ALA A 310 -36.22 -0.25 -37.34
C ALA A 310 -37.07 -0.93 -38.42
N SER A 311 -38.30 -0.43 -38.60
CA SER A 311 -39.23 -0.84 -39.65
C SER A 311 -39.69 0.38 -40.43
N THR A 312 -39.47 0.43 -41.73
CA THR A 312 -39.87 1.53 -42.60
C THR A 312 -40.05 1.04 -44.03
N SER A 313 -41.22 1.29 -44.62
CA SER A 313 -41.52 0.89 -46.01
C SER A 313 -40.71 1.67 -47.03
N ALA A 314 -40.51 2.97 -46.80
CA ALA A 314 -39.64 3.83 -47.59
C ALA A 314 -38.23 3.90 -46.98
N LYS A 315 -37.22 4.10 -47.83
CA LYS A 315 -35.85 4.32 -47.39
C LYS A 315 -35.76 5.59 -46.54
N ARG A 316 -35.29 5.47 -45.30
CA ARG A 316 -35.29 6.54 -44.30
C ARG A 316 -33.94 6.63 -43.57
N GLY A 317 -33.36 7.83 -43.55
CA GLY A 317 -32.18 8.13 -42.73
C GLY A 317 -32.56 8.39 -41.28
N ILE A 318 -32.09 7.54 -40.38
CA ILE A 318 -32.16 7.74 -38.93
C ILE A 318 -30.83 8.35 -38.51
N ARG A 319 -30.86 9.55 -37.95
CA ARG A 319 -29.66 10.21 -37.44
C ARG A 319 -29.43 9.78 -35.98
N ILE A 320 -28.21 9.43 -35.66
CA ILE A 320 -27.78 8.88 -34.39
C ILE A 320 -26.64 9.75 -33.87
N THR A 321 -26.79 10.26 -32.66
CA THR A 321 -25.72 11.00 -31.98
C THR A 321 -25.45 10.43 -30.61
N GLU A 322 -24.19 10.31 -30.21
CA GLU A 322 -23.79 9.62 -28.98
C GLU A 322 -22.89 10.51 -28.12
N GLY A 323 -22.86 10.32 -26.80
CA GLY A 323 -21.94 11.05 -25.93
C GLY A 323 -21.90 10.57 -24.48
N GLU A 324 -20.83 10.92 -23.78
CA GLU A 324 -20.63 10.70 -22.33
C GLU A 324 -21.62 11.52 -21.48
N GLN A 325 -22.06 12.68 -22.00
CA GLN A 325 -22.87 13.67 -21.27
C GLN A 325 -24.15 14.04 -22.02
N LEU A 326 -25.05 14.74 -21.33
CA LEU A 326 -26.22 15.39 -21.92
C LEU A 326 -25.99 16.90 -22.12
N ALA A 327 -26.56 17.46 -23.19
CA ALA A 327 -26.73 18.89 -23.42
C ALA A 327 -28.17 19.16 -23.88
N GLY A 328 -28.94 19.95 -23.12
CA GLY A 328 -30.35 20.22 -23.43
C GLY A 328 -31.23 18.97 -23.50
N GLY A 329 -30.96 17.97 -22.65
CA GLY A 329 -31.70 16.69 -22.60
C GLY A 329 -31.33 15.69 -23.71
N LYS A 330 -30.32 15.98 -24.53
CA LYS A 330 -29.84 15.13 -25.64
C LYS A 330 -28.37 14.77 -25.47
N ALA A 331 -27.89 13.74 -26.16
CA ALA A 331 -26.48 13.37 -26.14
C ALA A 331 -25.60 14.54 -26.61
N LYS A 332 -24.59 14.91 -25.80
CA LYS A 332 -23.58 15.91 -26.14
C LYS A 332 -22.55 15.28 -27.07
N TYR A 333 -22.88 15.29 -28.36
CA TYR A 333 -22.16 14.52 -29.36
C TYR A 333 -20.95 15.21 -29.97
N ARG A 334 -20.85 16.54 -29.81
CA ARG A 334 -19.60 17.28 -29.95
C ARG A 334 -18.93 17.26 -28.58
N MET A 335 -18.04 16.31 -28.40
CA MET A 335 -17.45 16.00 -27.11
C MET A 335 -16.34 16.99 -26.75
N ASN A 336 -16.10 17.16 -25.45
CA ASN A 336 -15.01 18.00 -24.94
C ASN A 336 -13.63 17.53 -25.41
N THR A 337 -13.48 16.23 -25.67
CA THR A 337 -12.27 15.60 -26.20
C THR A 337 -12.00 15.91 -27.69
N GLY A 338 -12.94 16.58 -28.37
CA GLY A 338 -12.86 16.93 -29.79
C GLY A 338 -13.52 15.92 -30.74
N ASN A 339 -14.01 14.79 -30.23
CA ASN A 339 -14.75 13.81 -31.02
C ASN A 339 -16.13 14.33 -31.43
N VAL A 340 -16.59 13.85 -32.59
CA VAL A 340 -17.95 14.11 -33.07
C VAL A 340 -18.63 12.79 -33.42
N TYR A 341 -19.53 12.33 -32.56
CA TYR A 341 -20.33 11.11 -32.79
C TYR A 341 -21.67 11.47 -33.39
N ASP A 342 -21.71 11.65 -34.72
CA ASP A 342 -22.89 12.08 -35.47
C ASP A 342 -22.96 11.31 -36.79
N GLU A 343 -23.92 10.40 -36.89
CA GLU A 343 -24.03 9.45 -38.00
C GLU A 343 -25.45 9.37 -38.53
N ILE A 344 -25.59 8.94 -39.79
CA ILE A 344 -26.90 8.66 -40.41
C ILE A 344 -26.91 7.23 -40.94
N TRP A 345 -27.85 6.42 -40.43
CA TRP A 345 -28.08 5.05 -40.89
C TRP A 345 -29.37 4.98 -41.70
N GLN A 346 -29.30 4.50 -42.94
CA GLN A 346 -30.45 4.45 -43.85
C GLN A 346 -31.14 3.09 -43.78
N PHE A 347 -32.37 3.05 -43.28
CA PHE A 347 -33.17 1.84 -43.13
C PHE A 347 -34.25 1.71 -44.21
N GLN A 348 -34.55 0.48 -44.63
CA GLN A 348 -35.71 0.10 -45.43
C GLN A 348 -36.08 -1.36 -45.17
N GLY A 349 -37.37 -1.67 -45.07
CA GLY A 349 -37.89 -3.01 -44.79
C GLY A 349 -38.52 -3.12 -43.41
N SER A 350 -38.83 -4.35 -43.01
CA SER A 350 -39.49 -4.66 -41.73
C SER A 350 -38.52 -5.31 -40.75
N ASN A 351 -38.43 -4.77 -39.53
CA ASN A 351 -37.62 -5.28 -38.42
C ASN A 351 -36.13 -5.48 -38.77
N ILE A 352 -35.56 -4.59 -39.57
CA ILE A 352 -34.15 -4.63 -39.91
C ILE A 352 -33.32 -4.26 -38.68
N THR A 353 -32.38 -5.11 -38.31
CA THR A 353 -31.51 -4.95 -37.14
C THR A 353 -30.05 -4.85 -37.58
N PHE A 354 -29.35 -3.80 -37.16
CA PHE A 354 -27.91 -3.66 -37.40
C PHE A 354 -27.16 -3.40 -36.11
N THR A 355 -25.94 -3.91 -36.04
CA THR A 355 -25.01 -3.76 -34.92
C THR A 355 -23.81 -2.98 -35.45
N GLY A 356 -23.54 -1.81 -34.88
CA GLY A 356 -22.39 -1.01 -35.29
C GLY A 356 -21.06 -1.68 -34.95
N TYR A 357 -19.99 -1.23 -35.60
CA TYR A 357 -18.64 -1.80 -35.47
C TYR A 357 -17.62 -0.84 -34.85
N SER A 358 -18.02 0.35 -34.43
CA SER A 358 -17.13 1.35 -33.88
C SER A 358 -16.75 1.05 -32.43
N LEU A 359 -15.62 1.59 -32.02
CA LEU A 359 -15.25 1.66 -30.61
C LEU A 359 -15.49 3.09 -30.18
N ARG A 360 -16.39 3.37 -29.24
CA ARG A 360 -16.72 4.71 -28.73
C ARG A 360 -17.00 4.64 -27.24
N GLY A 361 -16.76 5.72 -26.49
CA GLY A 361 -17.21 5.85 -25.10
C GLY A 361 -18.46 6.72 -25.04
N PHE A 362 -19.59 6.16 -24.59
CA PHE A 362 -20.84 6.91 -24.49
C PHE A 362 -21.78 6.32 -23.44
N ARG A 363 -22.65 7.17 -22.88
CA ARG A 363 -23.74 6.77 -21.98
C ARG A 363 -25.11 7.13 -22.53
N TYR A 364 -25.16 8.15 -23.38
CA TYR A 364 -26.39 8.68 -23.93
C TYR A 364 -26.37 8.62 -25.45
N VAL A 365 -27.52 8.31 -26.02
CA VAL A 365 -27.75 8.28 -27.46
C VAL A 365 -28.99 9.11 -27.76
N THR A 366 -28.93 9.96 -28.78
CA THR A 366 -30.12 10.62 -29.32
C THR A 366 -30.42 10.10 -30.71
N ILE A 367 -31.64 9.60 -30.89
CA ILE A 367 -32.16 9.05 -32.14
C ILE A 367 -33.14 10.06 -32.73
N TYR A 368 -32.84 10.55 -33.92
CA TYR A 368 -33.70 11.46 -34.68
C TYR A 368 -34.38 10.72 -35.83
N ASN A 369 -35.57 11.17 -36.20
CA ASN A 369 -36.32 10.65 -37.34
C ASN A 369 -36.63 9.15 -37.27
N TYR A 370 -36.72 8.56 -36.07
CA TYR A 370 -37.07 7.16 -35.90
C TYR A 370 -38.48 6.88 -36.46
N PRO A 371 -38.69 5.82 -37.26
CA PRO A 371 -40.01 5.49 -37.77
C PRO A 371 -40.90 4.91 -36.66
N GLY A 372 -41.95 5.66 -36.29
CA GLY A 372 -42.90 5.25 -35.25
C GLY A 372 -42.39 5.50 -33.83
N THR A 373 -42.59 4.53 -32.94
CA THR A 373 -42.23 4.63 -31.52
C THR A 373 -40.99 3.80 -31.22
N LEU A 374 -39.93 4.45 -30.73
CA LEU A 374 -38.74 3.74 -30.25
C LEU A 374 -39.02 3.17 -28.86
N THR A 375 -38.78 1.87 -28.68
CA THR A 375 -38.90 1.18 -27.38
C THR A 375 -37.56 0.58 -26.97
N ALA A 376 -37.39 0.27 -25.69
CA ALA A 376 -36.17 -0.34 -25.15
C ALA A 376 -35.81 -1.69 -25.81
N SER A 377 -36.76 -2.38 -26.44
CA SER A 377 -36.53 -3.63 -27.18
C SER A 377 -35.88 -3.42 -28.56
N LYS A 378 -35.95 -2.19 -29.09
CA LYS A 378 -35.48 -1.85 -30.44
C LYS A 378 -34.07 -1.24 -30.46
N ILE A 379 -33.49 -0.96 -29.30
CA ILE A 379 -32.13 -0.43 -29.18
C ILE A 379 -31.39 -1.10 -28.03
N SER A 380 -30.10 -1.35 -28.21
CA SER A 380 -29.20 -1.85 -27.16
C SER A 380 -27.81 -1.26 -27.35
N GLY A 381 -27.06 -1.08 -26.28
CA GLY A 381 -25.61 -0.86 -26.34
C GLY A 381 -24.92 -2.18 -26.69
N VAL A 382 -23.74 -2.09 -27.30
CA VAL A 382 -22.89 -3.18 -27.72
C VAL A 382 -21.54 -2.95 -27.03
N GLU A 383 -21.43 -3.43 -25.81
CA GLU A 383 -20.27 -3.23 -24.94
C GLU A 383 -19.14 -4.17 -25.36
N THR A 384 -17.95 -3.62 -25.56
CA THR A 384 -16.70 -4.33 -25.87
C THR A 384 -15.87 -4.42 -24.60
N LEU A 385 -15.53 -5.63 -24.18
CA LEU A 385 -14.73 -5.86 -22.97
C LEU A 385 -13.96 -7.19 -23.06
N LEU A 386 -12.92 -7.30 -22.26
CA LEU A 386 -12.30 -8.58 -21.95
C LEU A 386 -13.12 -9.27 -20.83
N PRO A 387 -13.67 -10.48 -21.06
CA PRO A 387 -14.43 -11.17 -20.03
C PRO A 387 -13.52 -11.62 -18.89
N TYR A 388 -13.98 -11.49 -17.66
CA TYR A 388 -13.36 -12.09 -16.46
C TYR A 388 -14.45 -12.45 -15.45
N ASP A 389 -14.13 -13.33 -14.49
CA ASP A 389 -15.07 -13.66 -13.42
C ASP A 389 -15.20 -12.50 -12.43
N THR A 390 -16.29 -11.75 -12.54
CA THR A 390 -16.56 -10.62 -11.64
C THR A 390 -16.99 -11.04 -10.23
N SER A 391 -17.22 -12.33 -9.96
CA SER A 391 -17.73 -12.84 -8.67
C SER A 391 -16.63 -13.10 -7.64
N VAL A 392 -15.37 -13.24 -8.07
CA VAL A 392 -14.22 -13.53 -7.20
C VAL A 392 -13.86 -12.39 -6.25
N SER A 393 -14.33 -11.17 -6.56
CA SER A 393 -14.10 -9.97 -5.76
C SER A 393 -15.40 -9.33 -5.29
N SER A 394 -15.41 -8.82 -4.06
CA SER A 394 -16.54 -8.05 -3.53
C SER A 394 -16.08 -7.09 -2.44
N PHE A 395 -16.84 -6.02 -2.22
CA PHE A 395 -16.65 -5.10 -1.10
C PHE A 395 -18.00 -4.56 -0.66
N SER A 396 -18.20 -4.47 0.65
CA SER A 396 -19.32 -3.78 1.27
C SER A 396 -18.92 -3.25 2.63
N SER A 397 -19.49 -2.11 3.00
CA SER A 397 -19.34 -1.53 4.33
C SER A 397 -20.64 -0.86 4.78
N ASN A 398 -20.67 -0.45 6.05
CA ASN A 398 -21.75 0.41 6.57
C ASN A 398 -21.70 1.85 6.02
N ASP A 399 -20.67 2.24 5.26
CA ASP A 399 -20.58 3.54 4.60
C ASP A 399 -21.01 3.45 3.13
N THR A 400 -22.09 4.15 2.80
CA THR A 400 -22.67 4.09 1.45
C THR A 400 -21.82 4.79 0.39
N MET A 401 -20.98 5.77 0.75
CA MET A 401 -20.10 6.45 -0.20
C MET A 401 -18.95 5.53 -0.60
N LEU A 402 -18.32 4.84 0.36
CA LEU A 402 -17.27 3.87 0.07
C LEU A 402 -17.75 2.75 -0.85
N ASN A 403 -18.98 2.25 -0.63
CA ASN A 403 -19.59 1.25 -1.51
C ASN A 403 -19.74 1.77 -2.95
N LYS A 404 -20.08 3.05 -3.13
CA LYS A 404 -20.15 3.69 -4.45
C LYS A 404 -18.78 3.90 -5.09
N VAL A 405 -17.76 4.29 -4.30
CA VAL A 405 -16.37 4.41 -4.77
C VAL A 405 -15.87 3.06 -5.28
N TYR A 406 -16.05 1.99 -4.52
CA TYR A 406 -15.71 0.63 -4.97
C TYR A 406 -16.46 0.26 -6.26
N ALA A 407 -17.77 0.51 -6.32
CA ALA A 407 -18.58 0.18 -7.50
C ALA A 407 -18.14 0.97 -8.76
N LEU A 408 -17.75 2.24 -8.60
CA LEU A 408 -17.17 3.06 -9.67
C LEU A 408 -15.84 2.46 -10.13
N SER A 409 -14.93 2.14 -9.20
CA SER A 409 -13.61 1.61 -9.54
C SER A 409 -13.69 0.23 -10.19
N LYS A 410 -14.44 -0.72 -9.63
CA LYS A 410 -14.63 -2.06 -10.22
C LYS A 410 -15.24 -1.99 -11.62
N TYR A 411 -16.20 -1.09 -11.84
CA TYR A 411 -16.76 -0.92 -13.18
C TYR A 411 -15.79 -0.22 -14.13
N SER A 412 -15.01 0.75 -13.64
CA SER A 412 -13.97 1.42 -14.44
C SER A 412 -12.95 0.41 -14.94
N HIS A 413 -12.47 -0.48 -14.06
CA HIS A 413 -11.64 -1.64 -14.45
C HIS A 413 -12.33 -2.46 -15.55
N THR A 414 -13.54 -2.93 -15.31
CA THR A 414 -14.27 -3.80 -16.25
C THR A 414 -14.45 -3.16 -17.63
N ALA A 415 -14.85 -1.89 -17.67
CA ALA A 415 -15.19 -1.21 -18.90
C ALA A 415 -13.95 -0.82 -19.72
N THR A 416 -12.83 -0.49 -19.07
CA THR A 416 -11.60 -0.07 -19.76
C THR A 416 -10.64 -1.23 -20.05
N THR A 417 -10.91 -2.43 -19.53
CA THR A 417 -10.13 -3.63 -19.82
C THR A 417 -10.53 -4.23 -21.16
N LEU A 418 -9.69 -3.99 -22.15
CA LEU A 418 -9.69 -4.68 -23.42
C LEU A 418 -8.52 -5.68 -23.43
N ASP A 419 -7.85 -5.81 -24.56
CA ASP A 419 -6.60 -6.56 -24.71
C ASP A 419 -5.40 -5.82 -24.08
N THR A 420 -5.48 -4.50 -24.00
CA THR A 420 -4.59 -3.60 -23.27
C THR A 420 -5.44 -2.52 -22.59
N VAL A 421 -4.86 -1.83 -21.61
CA VAL A 421 -5.51 -0.67 -20.99
C VAL A 421 -4.94 0.60 -21.58
N SER A 422 -5.82 1.42 -22.14
CA SER A 422 -5.49 2.76 -22.67
C SER A 422 -5.89 3.84 -21.68
N ASP A 423 -5.29 5.03 -21.79
CA ASP A 423 -5.68 6.23 -21.06
C ASP A 423 -7.19 6.49 -21.15
N SER A 424 -7.71 6.50 -22.37
CA SER A 424 -9.08 6.84 -22.70
C SER A 424 -9.51 6.19 -24.00
N ILE A 425 -10.79 5.86 -24.13
CA ILE A 425 -11.34 5.38 -25.40
C ILE A 425 -11.82 6.54 -26.29
N THR A 426 -12.20 7.65 -25.68
CA THR A 426 -12.74 8.79 -26.42
C THR A 426 -11.63 9.65 -27.01
N ARG A 427 -10.51 9.92 -26.29
CA ARG A 427 -9.47 10.85 -26.74
C ARG A 427 -8.26 10.23 -27.42
N GLU A 428 -7.37 9.51 -26.72
CA GLU A 428 -6.06 9.11 -27.28
C GLU A 428 -5.96 7.62 -27.64
N ARG A 429 -6.60 6.72 -26.89
CA ARG A 429 -6.51 5.26 -27.09
C ARG A 429 -5.08 4.73 -27.03
N ARG A 430 -4.29 5.22 -26.08
CA ARG A 430 -2.88 4.84 -25.91
C ARG A 430 -2.64 4.32 -24.48
N PRO A 431 -1.97 3.18 -24.32
CA PRO A 431 -1.44 2.78 -23.03
C PRO A 431 -0.33 3.71 -22.54
N TYR A 432 -0.38 4.06 -21.26
CA TYR A 432 0.65 4.84 -20.57
C TYR A 432 1.05 4.12 -19.29
N GLU A 433 2.30 4.29 -18.89
CA GLU A 433 2.87 3.60 -17.73
C GLU A 433 2.24 4.05 -16.41
N GLY A 434 1.96 5.35 -16.26
CA GLY A 434 1.30 5.89 -15.06
C GLY A 434 -0.12 5.36 -14.89
N ASP A 435 -0.88 5.33 -15.98
CA ASP A 435 -2.21 4.73 -16.05
C ASP A 435 -2.19 3.25 -15.70
N ASN A 436 -1.26 2.49 -16.29
CA ASN A 436 -1.15 1.06 -16.05
C ASN A 436 -0.72 0.76 -14.62
N LEU A 437 0.06 1.62 -13.96
CA LEU A 437 0.41 1.45 -12.55
C LEU A 437 -0.84 1.55 -11.65
N VAL A 438 -1.70 2.55 -11.88
CA VAL A 438 -2.96 2.71 -11.12
C VAL A 438 -3.92 1.56 -11.45
N TYR A 439 -4.07 1.24 -12.74
CA TYR A 439 -4.88 0.12 -13.19
C TYR A 439 -4.41 -1.22 -12.61
N GLN A 440 -3.11 -1.47 -12.54
CA GLN A 440 -2.53 -2.69 -12.01
C GLN A 440 -2.92 -2.90 -10.54
N SER A 441 -2.74 -1.88 -9.70
CA SER A 441 -3.13 -1.93 -8.29
C SER A 441 -4.64 -2.22 -8.14
N LEU A 442 -5.48 -1.54 -8.92
CA LEU A 442 -6.92 -1.81 -8.93
C LEU A 442 -7.25 -3.22 -9.43
N SER A 443 -6.64 -3.65 -10.54
CA SER A 443 -6.90 -4.94 -11.18
C SER A 443 -6.58 -6.09 -10.24
N TYR A 444 -5.48 -6.00 -9.49
CA TYR A 444 -5.08 -7.03 -8.54
C TYR A 444 -6.03 -7.15 -7.36
N GLY A 445 -6.76 -6.07 -7.03
CA GLY A 445 -7.82 -6.06 -6.03
C GLY A 445 -9.17 -6.64 -6.50
N VAL A 446 -9.41 -6.74 -7.81
CA VAL A 446 -10.75 -7.09 -8.35
C VAL A 446 -10.79 -8.25 -9.35
N SER A 447 -9.64 -8.66 -9.89
CA SER A 447 -9.50 -9.69 -10.92
C SER A 447 -8.37 -10.67 -10.59
N GLU A 448 -8.58 -11.95 -10.89
CA GLU A 448 -7.54 -12.99 -10.86
C GLU A 448 -6.73 -13.07 -12.18
N ASP A 449 -7.19 -12.40 -13.24
CA ASP A 449 -6.47 -12.32 -14.51
C ASP A 449 -5.46 -11.16 -14.49
N TYR A 450 -4.18 -11.52 -14.46
CA TYR A 450 -3.04 -10.61 -14.45
C TYR A 450 -2.47 -10.31 -15.84
N LEU A 451 -2.93 -11.02 -16.88
CA LEU A 451 -2.34 -10.94 -18.22
C LEU A 451 -2.65 -9.62 -18.95
N PRO A 452 -3.80 -8.94 -18.77
CA PRO A 452 -4.06 -7.63 -19.37
C PRO A 452 -3.09 -6.56 -18.86
N VAL A 453 -2.78 -6.58 -17.57
CA VAL A 453 -1.75 -5.73 -16.96
C VAL A 453 -0.39 -6.00 -17.62
N ARG A 454 -0.02 -7.28 -17.71
CA ARG A 454 1.27 -7.70 -18.28
C ARG A 454 1.39 -7.36 -19.77
N ASN A 455 0.32 -7.53 -20.55
CA ASN A 455 0.29 -7.15 -21.96
C ASN A 455 0.42 -5.63 -22.14
N THR A 456 -0.20 -4.86 -21.27
CA THR A 456 -0.07 -3.40 -21.24
C THR A 456 1.36 -2.97 -20.91
N TRP A 457 2.02 -3.61 -19.93
CA TRP A 457 3.45 -3.37 -19.64
C TRP A 457 4.35 -3.74 -20.82
N ASN A 458 4.13 -4.90 -21.46
CA ASN A 458 4.87 -5.31 -22.64
C ASN A 458 4.77 -4.27 -23.76
N TRP A 459 3.58 -3.68 -23.94
CA TRP A 459 3.38 -2.61 -24.91
C TRP A 459 4.13 -1.34 -24.53
N CYS A 460 4.01 -0.87 -23.29
CA CYS A 460 4.68 0.34 -22.79
C CYS A 460 6.20 0.22 -22.88
N LEU A 461 6.79 -0.91 -22.50
CA LEU A 461 8.24 -1.14 -22.57
C LEU A 461 8.79 -1.08 -24.01
N LYS A 462 7.97 -1.37 -25.02
CA LYS A 462 8.32 -1.24 -26.44
C LYS A 462 7.96 0.11 -27.03
N ASN A 463 7.09 0.88 -26.38
CA ASN A 463 6.60 2.18 -26.84
C ASN A 463 6.60 3.21 -25.70
N PRO A 464 7.75 3.42 -25.03
CA PRO A 464 7.79 4.17 -23.78
C PRO A 464 7.34 5.61 -24.00
N SER A 465 6.56 6.15 -23.06
CA SER A 465 6.09 7.54 -23.13
C SER A 465 7.25 8.54 -23.00
N GLN A 466 6.97 9.81 -23.27
CA GLN A 466 7.95 10.88 -23.07
C GLN A 466 8.24 11.22 -21.60
N TYR A 467 7.50 10.68 -20.64
CA TYR A 467 7.55 11.14 -19.25
C TYR A 467 8.62 10.40 -18.43
N THR A 468 9.46 11.17 -17.72
CA THR A 468 10.61 10.64 -16.98
C THR A 468 10.17 9.62 -15.92
N GLU A 469 9.22 10.00 -15.06
CA GLU A 469 8.72 9.17 -13.97
C GLU A 469 7.90 7.97 -14.44
N TYR A 470 7.19 8.08 -15.57
CA TYR A 470 6.38 6.97 -16.11
C TYR A 470 7.28 5.81 -16.55
N ARG A 471 8.44 6.12 -17.13
CA ARG A 471 9.45 5.09 -17.45
C ARG A 471 9.97 4.42 -16.19
N LEU A 472 10.22 5.17 -15.12
CA LEU A 472 10.60 4.61 -13.82
C LEU A 472 9.49 3.76 -13.20
N MET A 473 8.23 4.17 -13.36
CA MET A 473 7.05 3.43 -12.88
C MET A 473 6.91 2.07 -13.55
N SER A 474 7.46 1.85 -14.75
CA SER A 474 7.51 0.52 -15.35
C SER A 474 8.31 -0.47 -14.51
N ILE A 475 9.37 -0.02 -13.85
CA ILE A 475 10.18 -0.86 -12.96
C ILE A 475 9.38 -1.23 -11.72
N ILE A 476 8.62 -0.26 -11.18
CA ILE A 476 7.72 -0.47 -10.05
C ILE A 476 6.64 -1.49 -10.44
N GLY A 477 6.00 -1.33 -11.59
CA GLY A 477 4.94 -2.20 -12.09
C GLY A 477 5.40 -3.64 -12.37
N ILE A 478 6.59 -3.83 -12.97
CA ILE A 478 7.14 -5.17 -13.20
C ILE A 478 7.53 -5.86 -11.89
N TYR A 479 8.06 -5.12 -10.91
CA TYR A 479 8.29 -5.69 -9.58
C TYR A 479 6.98 -6.07 -8.89
N GLN A 480 5.93 -5.27 -9.02
CA GLN A 480 4.60 -5.62 -8.49
C GLN A 480 4.01 -6.84 -9.18
N ASP A 481 4.19 -7.00 -10.50
CA ASP A 481 3.80 -8.23 -11.22
C ASP A 481 4.54 -9.45 -10.66
N TYR A 482 5.86 -9.36 -10.48
CA TYR A 482 6.65 -10.43 -9.84
C TYR A 482 6.16 -10.74 -8.41
N LEU A 483 5.88 -9.70 -7.61
CA LEU A 483 5.43 -9.86 -6.23
C LEU A 483 4.06 -10.58 -6.17
N HIS A 484 3.15 -10.27 -7.08
CA HIS A 484 1.82 -10.89 -7.10
C HIS A 484 1.83 -12.28 -7.73
N THR A 485 2.60 -12.49 -8.81
CA THR A 485 2.55 -13.74 -9.60
C THR A 485 3.59 -14.78 -9.16
N GLY A 486 4.71 -14.35 -8.58
CA GLY A 486 5.88 -15.18 -8.34
C GLY A 486 6.75 -15.45 -9.57
N ASP A 487 6.45 -14.83 -10.72
CA ASP A 487 7.07 -15.13 -12.01
C ASP A 487 8.41 -14.40 -12.21
N ALA A 488 9.49 -14.97 -11.66
CA ALA A 488 10.84 -14.45 -11.87
C ALA A 488 11.31 -14.57 -13.33
N ASN A 489 10.74 -15.48 -14.13
CA ASN A 489 11.12 -15.65 -15.53
C ASN A 489 10.67 -14.44 -16.35
N TYR A 490 9.44 -13.98 -16.16
CA TYR A 490 8.96 -12.76 -16.81
C TYR A 490 9.84 -11.56 -16.45
N ALA A 491 10.13 -11.36 -15.16
CA ALA A 491 11.07 -10.33 -14.71
C ALA A 491 12.44 -10.42 -15.40
N ALA A 492 13.00 -11.63 -15.52
CA ALA A 492 14.27 -11.86 -16.22
C ALA A 492 14.20 -11.46 -17.71
N THR A 493 13.10 -11.76 -18.41
CA THR A 493 12.93 -11.35 -19.82
C THR A 493 12.90 -9.84 -20.00
N GLN A 494 12.43 -9.09 -19.00
CA GLN A 494 12.31 -7.62 -19.08
C GLN A 494 13.52 -6.89 -18.52
N TYR A 495 14.38 -7.54 -17.72
CA TYR A 495 15.46 -6.91 -16.95
C TYR A 495 16.32 -5.93 -17.76
N ASN A 496 16.80 -6.34 -18.95
CA ASN A 496 17.60 -5.47 -19.81
C ASN A 496 16.82 -4.26 -20.35
N THR A 497 15.53 -4.42 -20.63
CA THR A 497 14.67 -3.30 -21.04
C THR A 497 14.42 -2.36 -19.85
N LEU A 498 14.28 -2.89 -18.64
CA LEU A 498 14.14 -2.05 -17.44
C LEU A 498 15.39 -1.22 -17.14
N LYS A 499 16.60 -1.73 -17.45
CA LYS A 499 17.83 -0.91 -17.39
C LYS A 499 17.77 0.30 -18.31
N THR A 500 17.17 0.20 -19.49
CA THR A 500 17.01 1.34 -20.40
C THR A 500 15.95 2.32 -19.92
N MET A 501 14.90 1.84 -19.24
CA MET A 501 13.93 2.70 -18.57
C MET A 501 14.58 3.46 -17.40
N LEU A 502 15.42 2.80 -16.60
CA LEU A 502 16.15 3.43 -15.49
C LEU A 502 17.16 4.49 -15.97
N ALA A 503 17.74 4.29 -17.15
CA ALA A 503 18.71 5.21 -17.74
C ALA A 503 18.12 6.57 -18.18
N THR A 504 16.80 6.78 -18.06
CA THR A 504 16.17 8.09 -18.32
C THR A 504 16.37 9.10 -17.20
N VAL A 505 17.06 8.70 -16.13
CA VAL A 505 17.54 9.62 -15.11
C VAL A 505 19.04 9.49 -14.94
N ARG A 506 19.69 10.62 -14.66
CA ARG A 506 21.12 10.71 -14.35
C ARG A 506 21.28 10.91 -12.85
N TYR A 507 21.87 9.92 -12.19
CA TYR A 507 22.27 10.02 -10.79
C TYR A 507 23.49 10.92 -10.64
N SER A 508 23.40 11.86 -9.70
CA SER A 508 24.51 12.75 -9.35
C SER A 508 25.05 12.36 -7.97
N SER A 509 26.24 11.77 -7.92
CA SER A 509 26.86 11.34 -6.66
C SER A 509 27.20 12.51 -5.72
N SER A 510 27.48 13.70 -6.27
CA SER A 510 27.76 14.91 -5.47
C SER A 510 26.50 15.53 -4.86
N ILE A 511 25.35 15.39 -5.51
CA ILE A 511 24.08 15.90 -4.99
C ILE A 511 23.37 14.86 -4.13
N GLY A 512 23.44 13.58 -4.52
CA GLY A 512 22.72 12.44 -3.94
C GLY A 512 21.33 12.20 -4.54
N LEU A 513 20.99 12.88 -5.64
CA LEU A 513 19.69 12.83 -6.30
C LEU A 513 19.83 12.59 -7.81
N VAL A 514 18.72 12.24 -8.45
CA VAL A 514 18.61 12.09 -9.90
C VAL A 514 17.95 13.31 -10.56
N SER A 515 18.38 13.57 -11.78
CA SER A 515 17.76 14.55 -12.70
C SER A 515 17.41 13.85 -14.01
N ARG A 516 16.45 14.37 -14.77
CA ARG A 516 16.10 13.80 -16.09
C ARG A 516 17.32 13.69 -17.00
N ALA A 517 17.38 12.62 -17.78
CA ALA A 517 18.41 12.37 -18.80
C ALA A 517 17.77 12.23 -20.18
N GLY A 518 18.52 12.58 -21.23
CA GLY A 518 18.02 12.52 -22.59
C GLY A 518 16.86 13.50 -22.85
N SER A 519 15.90 13.07 -23.67
CA SER A 519 14.79 13.90 -24.17
C SER A 519 13.48 13.77 -23.39
N THR A 520 13.47 13.11 -22.24
CA THR A 520 12.24 12.96 -21.43
C THR A 520 11.80 14.27 -20.78
N VAL A 521 10.52 14.32 -20.39
CA VAL A 521 9.85 15.44 -19.75
C VAL A 521 9.36 15.02 -18.37
N ASP A 522 9.57 15.85 -17.36
CA ASP A 522 9.07 15.59 -16.00
C ASP A 522 7.60 16.02 -15.90
N LEU A 523 6.69 15.11 -15.51
CA LEU A 523 5.27 15.41 -15.38
C LEU A 523 4.93 16.01 -14.00
N VAL A 524 5.43 15.45 -12.90
CA VAL A 524 5.09 15.76 -11.49
C VAL A 524 3.61 15.53 -11.18
N ASP A 525 2.72 16.24 -11.88
CA ASP A 525 1.27 16.06 -11.84
C ASP A 525 0.62 16.52 -13.16
N TRP A 526 -0.59 16.02 -13.43
CA TRP A 526 -1.33 16.32 -14.66
C TRP A 526 -2.84 16.49 -14.41
N PRO A 527 -3.49 17.54 -14.95
CA PRO A 527 -2.96 18.58 -15.84
C PRO A 527 -2.03 19.57 -15.15
N ARG A 528 -1.25 20.34 -15.93
CA ARG A 528 -0.31 21.37 -15.41
C ARG A 528 -0.99 22.45 -14.55
N THR A 529 -2.29 22.66 -14.72
CA THR A 529 -3.11 23.56 -13.89
C THR A 529 -3.16 23.13 -12.42
N GLU A 530 -2.84 21.87 -12.11
CA GLU A 530 -2.75 21.32 -10.75
C GLU A 530 -1.36 21.53 -10.10
N LEU A 531 -0.45 22.25 -10.77
CA LEU A 531 0.87 22.63 -10.27
C LEU A 531 1.01 24.16 -10.17
N PRO A 532 0.18 24.85 -9.36
CA PRO A 532 0.21 26.30 -9.27
C PRO A 532 1.60 26.78 -8.83
N ASN A 533 2.16 27.73 -9.58
CA ASN A 533 3.46 28.36 -9.31
C ASN A 533 4.68 27.41 -9.31
N TYR A 534 4.52 26.14 -9.70
CA TYR A 534 5.64 25.19 -9.79
C TYR A 534 6.56 25.55 -10.98
N ASN A 535 7.82 25.85 -10.71
CA ASN A 535 8.78 26.20 -11.77
C ASN A 535 9.61 24.99 -12.21
N LEU A 536 9.12 24.29 -13.25
CA LEU A 536 9.76 23.09 -13.81
C LEU A 536 11.21 23.30 -14.29
N ASN A 537 11.58 24.54 -14.65
CA ASN A 537 12.90 24.90 -15.15
C ASN A 537 13.89 25.21 -14.01
N LYS A 538 13.40 25.78 -12.90
CA LYS A 538 14.23 26.12 -11.73
C LYS A 538 14.58 24.88 -10.90
N VAL A 539 13.69 23.90 -10.85
CA VAL A 539 13.87 22.68 -10.06
C VAL A 539 14.53 21.59 -10.92
N GLN A 540 15.84 21.39 -10.76
CA GLN A 540 16.58 20.35 -11.50
C GLN A 540 16.34 18.96 -10.89
N TYR A 541 16.43 18.85 -9.55
CA TYR A 541 16.25 17.61 -8.81
C TYR A 541 14.90 17.64 -8.10
N LYS A 542 13.84 17.32 -8.84
CA LYS A 542 12.45 17.41 -8.38
C LYS A 542 12.14 16.33 -7.34
N THR A 543 11.43 16.68 -6.29
CA THR A 543 11.07 15.76 -5.20
C THR A 543 10.25 14.58 -5.70
N VAL A 544 9.18 14.81 -6.48
CA VAL A 544 8.35 13.72 -7.04
C VAL A 544 9.18 12.74 -7.89
N ILE A 545 10.01 13.25 -8.81
CA ILE A 545 10.86 12.40 -9.67
C ILE A 545 11.82 11.56 -8.81
N ASN A 546 12.37 12.14 -7.75
CA ASN A 546 13.30 11.44 -6.87
C ASN A 546 12.59 10.46 -5.92
N ALA A 547 11.35 10.71 -5.50
CA ALA A 547 10.56 9.75 -4.74
C ALA A 547 10.24 8.51 -5.59
N VAL A 548 9.81 8.71 -6.85
CA VAL A 548 9.61 7.62 -7.82
C VAL A 548 10.93 6.90 -8.10
N ALA A 549 12.04 7.63 -8.26
CA ALA A 549 13.35 7.03 -8.50
C ALA A 549 13.82 6.19 -7.30
N ALA A 550 13.61 6.65 -6.07
CA ALA A 550 13.97 5.89 -4.87
C ALA A 550 13.31 4.51 -4.85
N GLU A 551 11.99 4.46 -5.10
CA GLU A 551 11.25 3.19 -5.20
C GLU A 551 11.68 2.38 -6.43
N ALA A 552 11.87 3.01 -7.60
CA ALA A 552 12.32 2.31 -8.80
C ALA A 552 13.71 1.68 -8.62
N TYR A 553 14.67 2.35 -7.98
CA TYR A 553 15.99 1.79 -7.68
C TYR A 553 15.92 0.65 -6.66
N LYS A 554 15.09 0.78 -5.63
CA LYS A 554 14.83 -0.30 -4.67
C LYS A 554 14.24 -1.53 -5.35
N ASN A 555 13.24 -1.34 -6.21
CA ASN A 555 12.58 -2.43 -6.91
C ASN A 555 13.47 -3.03 -8.00
N MET A 556 14.29 -2.21 -8.66
CA MET A 556 15.33 -2.70 -9.57
C MET A 556 16.38 -3.55 -8.84
N ALA A 557 16.71 -3.21 -7.59
CA ALA A 557 17.63 -4.01 -6.78
C ALA A 557 17.07 -5.41 -6.47
N GLU A 558 15.78 -5.49 -6.11
CA GLU A 558 15.10 -6.79 -5.90
C GLU A 558 14.98 -7.58 -7.21
N LEU A 559 14.61 -6.93 -8.31
CA LEU A 559 14.57 -7.55 -9.64
C LEU A 559 15.96 -8.06 -10.06
N ALA A 560 17.01 -7.29 -9.82
CA ALA A 560 18.39 -7.70 -10.07
C ALA A 560 18.77 -8.94 -9.25
N LYS A 561 18.39 -8.96 -7.96
CA LYS A 561 18.64 -10.10 -7.06
C LYS A 561 17.95 -11.38 -7.56
N VAL A 562 16.67 -11.33 -7.87
CA VAL A 562 15.89 -12.52 -8.28
C VAL A 562 16.23 -13.00 -9.69
N THR A 563 16.86 -12.16 -10.51
CA THR A 563 17.34 -12.50 -11.85
C THR A 563 18.84 -12.82 -11.92
N GLY A 564 19.54 -12.86 -10.77
CA GLY A 564 20.95 -13.27 -10.69
C GLY A 564 22.00 -12.17 -10.91
N HIS A 565 21.61 -10.90 -10.96
CA HIS A 565 22.48 -9.73 -11.17
C HIS A 565 22.92 -9.10 -9.83
N THR A 566 23.68 -9.82 -9.01
CA THR A 566 24.00 -9.44 -7.62
C THR A 566 24.76 -8.11 -7.48
N ALA A 567 25.68 -7.79 -8.40
CA ALA A 567 26.41 -6.51 -8.39
C ALA A 567 25.49 -5.31 -8.69
N ASP A 568 24.60 -5.46 -9.67
CA ASP A 568 23.57 -4.46 -9.98
C ASP A 568 22.66 -4.26 -8.76
N ALA A 569 22.26 -5.36 -8.09
CA ALA A 569 21.39 -5.31 -6.91
C ALA A 569 21.98 -4.45 -5.79
N ALA A 570 23.25 -4.68 -5.42
CA ALA A 570 23.92 -3.89 -4.38
C ALA A 570 24.04 -2.40 -4.76
N ASN A 571 24.39 -2.11 -6.01
CA ASN A 571 24.52 -0.73 -6.49
C ASN A 571 23.17 0.00 -6.49
N TYR A 572 22.12 -0.61 -7.04
CA TYR A 572 20.78 -0.01 -7.09
C TYR A 572 20.20 0.20 -5.69
N ALA A 573 20.39 -0.75 -4.77
CA ALA A 573 19.98 -0.59 -3.37
C ALA A 573 20.68 0.61 -2.70
N ASN A 574 21.98 0.78 -2.95
CA ASN A 574 22.74 1.91 -2.41
C ASN A 574 22.27 3.26 -2.99
N ILE A 575 22.01 3.33 -4.29
CA ILE A 575 21.48 4.54 -4.94
C ILE A 575 20.09 4.89 -4.39
N GLY A 576 19.16 3.94 -4.34
CA GLY A 576 17.81 4.16 -3.83
C GLY A 576 17.81 4.65 -2.37
N LYS A 577 18.65 4.06 -1.51
CA LYS A 577 18.86 4.50 -0.13
C LYS A 577 19.44 5.91 -0.05
N THR A 578 20.40 6.24 -0.92
CA THR A 578 21.03 7.58 -0.96
C THR A 578 20.04 8.65 -1.38
N ILE A 579 19.20 8.38 -2.40
CA ILE A 579 18.15 9.29 -2.85
C ILE A 579 17.17 9.56 -1.70
N THR A 580 16.70 8.49 -1.03
CA THR A 580 15.78 8.59 0.12
C THR A 580 16.35 9.46 1.23
N ASN A 581 17.58 9.18 1.67
CA ASN A 581 18.25 9.95 2.72
C ASN A 581 18.49 11.41 2.32
N THR A 582 18.78 11.65 1.04
CA THR A 582 19.02 13.00 0.53
C THR A 582 17.74 13.82 0.47
N LEU A 583 16.61 13.22 0.05
CA LEU A 583 15.31 13.88 0.10
C LEU A 583 14.93 14.26 1.55
N ILE A 584 15.10 13.33 2.50
CA ILE A 584 14.79 13.58 3.91
C ILE A 584 15.70 14.67 4.51
N SER A 585 16.99 14.69 4.16
CA SER A 585 17.94 15.64 4.76
C SER A 585 17.92 17.03 4.12
N LYS A 586 17.65 17.14 2.81
CA LYS A 586 17.73 18.41 2.06
C LYS A 586 16.39 18.98 1.63
N CYS A 587 15.39 18.14 1.33
CA CYS A 587 14.12 18.60 0.76
C CYS A 587 12.99 18.63 1.80
N TYR A 588 13.10 17.92 2.91
CA TYR A 588 12.11 17.98 4.00
C TYR A 588 12.34 19.17 4.93
N SER A 589 11.28 19.93 5.18
CA SER A 589 11.26 21.03 6.14
C SER A 589 10.65 20.58 7.47
N LYS A 590 11.46 20.47 8.52
CA LYS A 590 10.97 20.25 9.89
C LYS A 590 10.14 21.42 10.44
N ARG A 591 10.22 22.60 9.82
CA ARG A 591 9.45 23.78 10.25
C ARG A 591 7.98 23.67 9.82
N THR A 592 7.75 23.15 8.62
CA THR A 592 6.42 23.06 8.00
C THR A 592 5.90 21.63 7.95
N ASN A 593 6.73 20.63 8.23
CA ASN A 593 6.45 19.20 8.06
C ASN A 593 6.04 18.84 6.63
N THR A 594 6.72 19.45 5.65
CA THR A 594 6.45 19.25 4.21
C THR A 594 7.73 19.16 3.39
N PHE A 595 7.61 18.63 2.17
CA PHE A 595 8.71 18.56 1.21
C PHE A 595 8.70 19.70 0.19
N TYR A 596 9.79 20.46 0.14
CA TYR A 596 10.04 21.42 -0.94
C TYR A 596 10.02 20.76 -2.32
N ASP A 597 9.79 21.55 -3.37
CA ASP A 597 9.72 21.09 -4.77
C ASP A 597 10.98 20.35 -5.24
N GLY A 598 12.12 20.66 -4.63
CA GLY A 598 13.37 19.96 -4.86
C GLY A 598 14.58 20.89 -4.78
N LEU A 599 15.64 20.53 -5.49
CA LEU A 599 16.88 21.31 -5.56
C LEU A 599 17.11 21.92 -6.95
N ALA A 600 17.67 23.13 -6.97
CA ALA A 600 18.21 23.76 -8.16
C ALA A 600 19.52 23.06 -8.60
N SER A 601 20.06 23.47 -9.75
CA SER A 601 21.23 22.80 -10.33
C SER A 601 22.51 22.91 -9.51
N ASN A 602 22.64 23.96 -8.71
CA ASN A 602 23.73 24.17 -7.75
C ASN A 602 23.49 23.47 -6.40
N GLY A 603 22.42 22.68 -6.26
CA GLY A 603 22.07 21.97 -5.04
C GLY A 603 21.34 22.81 -3.98
N GLN A 604 21.03 24.07 -4.26
CA GLN A 604 20.22 24.90 -3.35
C GLN A 604 18.75 24.51 -3.37
N ILE A 605 18.08 24.64 -2.23
CA ILE A 605 16.65 24.32 -2.08
C ILE A 605 15.80 25.30 -2.88
N VAL A 606 14.81 24.79 -3.61
CA VAL A 606 13.73 25.60 -4.18
C VAL A 606 12.56 25.55 -3.20
N THR A 607 12.37 26.61 -2.43
CA THR A 607 11.49 26.63 -1.24
C THR A 607 9.99 26.63 -1.52
N HIS A 608 9.58 26.69 -2.79
CA HIS A 608 8.19 26.47 -3.15
C HIS A 608 7.79 25.03 -2.80
N HIS A 609 6.53 24.84 -2.43
CA HIS A 609 5.96 23.56 -2.02
C HIS A 609 4.65 23.35 -2.76
N VAL A 610 4.51 22.18 -3.37
CA VAL A 610 3.24 21.62 -3.79
C VAL A 610 2.97 20.32 -3.03
N VAL A 611 1.71 20.05 -2.72
CA VAL A 611 1.33 18.92 -1.88
C VAL A 611 1.69 17.56 -2.49
N GLN A 612 1.77 17.46 -3.81
CA GLN A 612 2.13 16.23 -4.51
C GLN A 612 3.51 15.72 -4.06
N ASN A 613 4.42 16.60 -3.63
CA ASN A 613 5.69 16.19 -3.04
C ASN A 613 5.47 15.31 -1.80
N ASP A 614 4.51 15.67 -0.94
CA ASP A 614 4.16 14.94 0.28
C ASP A 614 3.42 13.63 -0.04
N TYR A 615 2.52 13.63 -1.04
CA TYR A 615 1.80 12.42 -1.48
C TYR A 615 2.76 11.33 -1.93
N PHE A 616 3.66 11.68 -2.86
CA PHE A 616 4.66 10.76 -3.38
C PHE A 616 5.69 10.36 -2.31
N ALA A 617 6.04 11.27 -1.39
CA ALA A 617 6.92 10.95 -0.27
C ALA A 617 6.30 9.89 0.65
N LEU A 618 5.01 10.01 1.00
CA LEU A 618 4.32 8.98 1.79
C LEU A 618 4.16 7.66 1.02
N ALA A 619 3.72 7.71 -0.24
CA ALA A 619 3.50 6.53 -1.09
C ALA A 619 4.75 5.65 -1.27
N TYR A 620 5.93 6.28 -1.29
CA TYR A 620 7.21 5.61 -1.52
C TYR A 620 8.14 5.61 -0.30
N GLY A 621 7.61 5.84 0.91
CA GLY A 621 8.37 5.61 2.14
C GLY A 621 9.49 6.61 2.41
N ILE A 622 9.39 7.84 1.92
CA ILE A 622 10.41 8.90 2.09
C ILE A 622 10.25 9.57 3.46
N TYR A 623 10.49 8.82 4.52
CA TYR A 623 10.50 9.30 5.90
C TYR A 623 11.47 8.50 6.77
N SER A 624 12.03 9.15 7.79
CA SER A 624 13.05 8.53 8.65
C SER A 624 12.48 7.63 9.76
N ASN A 625 11.21 7.83 10.12
CA ASN A 625 10.48 7.10 11.15
C ASN A 625 8.98 7.43 11.05
N GLN A 626 8.16 6.70 11.81
CA GLN A 626 6.71 6.87 11.84
C GLN A 626 6.30 8.30 12.22
N SER A 627 6.93 8.92 13.22
CA SER A 627 6.58 10.29 13.64
C SER A 627 6.76 11.34 12.54
N MET A 628 7.71 11.15 11.63
CA MET A 628 7.84 12.01 10.45
C MET A 628 6.71 11.77 9.44
N ALA A 629 6.31 10.52 9.22
CA ALA A 629 5.15 10.20 8.38
C ALA A 629 3.87 10.80 8.98
N ASP A 630 3.67 10.64 10.30
CA ASP A 630 2.55 11.22 11.06
C ASP A 630 2.51 12.74 10.89
N ALA A 631 3.65 13.42 11.03
CA ALA A 631 3.73 14.87 10.86
C ALA A 631 3.37 15.34 9.44
N VAL A 632 3.77 14.59 8.40
CA VAL A 632 3.41 14.89 7.01
C VAL A 632 1.92 14.63 6.77
N ALA A 633 1.38 13.50 7.24
CA ALA A 633 -0.04 13.16 7.12
C ALA A 633 -0.95 14.16 7.87
N GLU A 634 -0.58 14.55 9.09
CA GLU A 634 -1.27 15.59 9.85
C GLU A 634 -1.30 16.93 9.09
N THR A 635 -0.22 17.24 8.36
CA THR A 635 -0.14 18.48 7.57
C THR A 635 -1.06 18.41 6.36
N ILE A 636 -1.13 17.26 5.68
CA ILE A 636 -2.11 16.98 4.62
C ILE A 636 -3.54 17.15 5.14
N GLU A 637 -3.84 16.65 6.35
CA GLU A 637 -5.16 16.79 6.97
C GLU A 637 -5.48 18.25 7.33
N LYS A 638 -4.57 18.94 8.05
CA LYS A 638 -4.77 20.31 8.54
C LYS A 638 -4.99 21.33 7.42
N GLU A 639 -4.33 21.13 6.29
CA GLU A 639 -4.47 22.03 5.13
C GLU A 639 -5.59 21.60 4.18
N GLY A 640 -6.43 20.62 4.57
CA GLY A 640 -7.62 20.21 3.81
C GLY A 640 -7.30 19.55 2.46
N ARG A 641 -6.12 18.94 2.32
CA ARG A 641 -5.43 18.91 1.02
C ARG A 641 -5.93 17.94 -0.04
N GLN A 642 -6.95 17.13 0.20
CA GLN A 642 -7.67 16.53 -0.94
C GLN A 642 -8.19 17.58 -1.93
N SER A 643 -8.42 18.79 -1.45
CA SER A 643 -8.76 19.95 -2.27
C SER A 643 -7.61 20.47 -3.14
N SER A 644 -6.47 19.75 -3.27
CA SER A 644 -5.33 20.12 -4.12
C SER A 644 -4.71 18.93 -4.86
N GLY A 645 -4.29 19.19 -6.10
CA GLY A 645 -3.71 18.20 -7.01
C GLY A 645 -4.74 17.50 -7.88
N SER A 646 -4.25 16.79 -8.90
CA SER A 646 -5.10 16.06 -9.83
C SER A 646 -5.69 14.78 -9.23
N ILE A 647 -6.70 14.22 -9.90
CA ILE A 647 -7.25 12.91 -9.54
C ILE A 647 -6.22 11.78 -9.75
N TYR A 648 -5.27 11.96 -10.67
CA TYR A 648 -4.13 11.06 -10.84
C TYR A 648 -3.21 11.09 -9.61
N SER A 649 -2.85 12.29 -9.12
CA SER A 649 -2.03 12.41 -7.90
C SER A 649 -2.74 11.93 -6.64
N ALA A 650 -4.08 11.94 -6.63
CA ALA A 650 -4.87 11.44 -5.52
C ALA A 650 -4.65 9.94 -5.26
N TYR A 651 -4.32 9.13 -6.27
CA TYR A 651 -3.87 7.75 -6.06
C TYR A 651 -2.71 7.68 -5.06
N PHE A 652 -1.67 8.49 -5.25
CA PHE A 652 -0.51 8.51 -4.36
C PHE A 652 -0.83 9.10 -2.98
N LEU A 653 -1.83 9.99 -2.88
CA LEU A 653 -2.34 10.41 -1.57
C LEU A 653 -2.95 9.22 -0.82
N TYR A 654 -3.91 8.52 -1.42
CA TYR A 654 -4.61 7.45 -0.71
C TYR A 654 -3.68 6.27 -0.41
N GLU A 655 -2.92 5.81 -1.41
CA GLU A 655 -1.90 4.77 -1.22
C GLU A 655 -0.86 5.19 -0.19
N GLY A 656 -0.39 6.44 -0.24
CA GLY A 656 0.58 6.96 0.72
C GLY A 656 0.06 6.98 2.14
N LEU A 657 -1.20 7.36 2.35
CA LEU A 657 -1.83 7.31 3.67
C LEU A 657 -1.97 5.86 4.16
N VAL A 658 -2.47 4.94 3.33
CA VAL A 658 -2.60 3.52 3.70
C VAL A 658 -1.24 2.90 4.04
N ARG A 659 -0.24 3.08 3.16
CA ARG A 659 1.12 2.50 3.34
C ARG A 659 1.88 3.10 4.51
N SER A 660 1.59 4.35 4.88
CA SER A 660 2.21 5.03 6.02
C SER A 660 1.47 4.84 7.34
N GLY A 661 0.42 4.01 7.41
CA GLY A 661 -0.32 3.72 8.65
C GLY A 661 -1.44 4.70 8.98
N HIS A 662 -1.85 5.54 8.03
CA HIS A 662 -2.91 6.55 8.16
C HIS A 662 -4.18 6.15 7.38
N THR A 663 -4.51 4.85 7.40
CA THR A 663 -5.67 4.29 6.72
C THR A 663 -6.97 4.98 7.12
N ASP A 664 -7.15 5.33 8.40
CA ASP A 664 -8.34 6.03 8.89
C ASP A 664 -8.55 7.38 8.17
N LEU A 665 -7.48 8.13 7.93
CA LEU A 665 -7.53 9.39 7.19
C LEU A 665 -7.89 9.13 5.73
N ALA A 666 -7.26 8.14 5.08
CA ALA A 666 -7.60 7.76 3.71
C ALA A 666 -9.09 7.43 3.55
N ILE A 667 -9.64 6.63 4.47
CA ILE A 667 -11.04 6.20 4.46
C ILE A 667 -11.99 7.36 4.76
N ARG A 668 -11.72 8.20 5.77
CA ARG A 668 -12.54 9.40 6.04
C ARG A 668 -12.61 10.32 4.84
N LEU A 669 -11.50 10.46 4.13
CA LEU A 669 -11.42 11.29 2.96
C LEU A 669 -12.19 10.71 1.75
N LEU A 670 -12.08 9.40 1.50
CA LEU A 670 -12.90 8.71 0.48
C LEU A 670 -14.40 8.71 0.80
N ALA A 671 -14.76 8.68 2.09
CA ALA A 671 -16.14 8.65 2.56
C ALA A 671 -16.82 10.03 2.56
N ARG A 672 -16.10 11.12 2.23
CA ARG A 672 -16.69 12.46 2.16
C ARG A 672 -17.92 12.47 1.25
N THR A 673 -19.02 13.03 1.74
CA THR A 673 -20.27 13.21 0.98
C THR A 673 -20.42 14.62 0.40
N ASP A 674 -19.59 15.55 0.88
CA ASP A 674 -19.55 16.91 0.40
C ASP A 674 -19.16 16.96 -1.08
N SER A 675 -20.08 17.43 -1.91
CA SER A 675 -19.86 17.62 -3.34
C SER A 675 -19.52 19.07 -3.68
N SER A 676 -19.53 20.01 -2.74
CA SER A 676 -19.18 21.42 -2.97
C SER A 676 -17.70 21.55 -3.36
N ASP A 677 -16.83 20.84 -2.66
CA ASP A 677 -15.45 20.58 -3.06
C ASP A 677 -15.41 19.67 -4.29
N LYS A 678 -14.80 20.16 -5.35
CA LYS A 678 -14.74 19.48 -6.64
C LYS A 678 -13.74 18.32 -6.65
N ARG A 679 -12.78 18.30 -5.72
CA ARG A 679 -11.74 17.27 -5.65
C ARG A 679 -12.12 16.15 -4.68
N THR A 680 -13.33 15.62 -4.86
CA THR A 680 -13.89 14.55 -4.05
C THR A 680 -14.56 13.52 -4.95
N TYR A 681 -14.57 12.26 -4.51
CA TYR A 681 -15.36 11.24 -5.20
C TYR A 681 -16.87 11.50 -5.12
N ALA A 682 -17.34 12.23 -4.10
CA ALA A 682 -18.71 12.73 -4.07
C ALA A 682 -19.03 13.64 -5.25
N ALA A 683 -18.14 14.59 -5.60
CA ALA A 683 -18.33 15.42 -6.79
C ALA A 683 -18.26 14.59 -8.08
N VAL A 684 -17.33 13.63 -8.19
CA VAL A 684 -17.24 12.72 -9.34
C VAL A 684 -18.54 11.93 -9.53
N LEU A 685 -19.12 11.41 -8.45
CA LEU A 685 -20.35 10.60 -8.51
C LEU A 685 -21.61 11.46 -8.67
N ASN A 686 -21.74 12.54 -7.91
CA ASN A 686 -22.99 13.29 -7.78
C ASN A 686 -23.08 14.51 -8.70
N LYS A 687 -21.96 15.19 -8.99
CA LYS A 687 -21.94 16.38 -9.87
C LYS A 687 -21.64 16.00 -11.31
N LEU A 688 -20.59 15.21 -11.54
CA LEU A 688 -20.25 14.73 -12.88
C LEU A 688 -21.21 13.62 -13.33
N GLY A 689 -21.79 12.86 -12.39
CA GLY A 689 -22.61 11.70 -12.72
C GLY A 689 -21.79 10.57 -13.36
N ALA A 690 -20.48 10.53 -13.08
CA ALA A 690 -19.55 9.62 -13.72
C ALA A 690 -19.86 8.17 -13.32
N THR A 691 -19.72 7.25 -14.28
CA THR A 691 -19.95 5.82 -14.07
C THR A 691 -18.75 4.96 -14.42
N ILE A 692 -17.88 5.47 -15.31
CA ILE A 692 -16.46 5.17 -15.38
C ILE A 692 -15.73 6.36 -14.75
N ALA A 693 -14.56 6.13 -14.17
CA ALA A 693 -13.78 7.18 -13.54
C ALA A 693 -13.29 8.23 -14.56
N PRO A 694 -13.29 9.53 -14.21
CA PRO A 694 -12.89 10.59 -15.12
C PRO A 694 -11.38 10.83 -15.12
N GLU A 695 -10.91 11.54 -16.15
CA GLU A 695 -9.50 11.92 -16.28
C GLU A 695 -9.07 13.03 -15.32
N ALA A 696 -9.99 13.91 -14.95
CA ALA A 696 -9.75 15.04 -14.05
C ALA A 696 -10.91 15.17 -13.08
N TRP A 697 -10.74 15.99 -12.04
CA TRP A 697 -11.77 16.22 -11.04
C TRP A 697 -13.01 16.93 -11.62
N ASP A 698 -12.81 17.85 -12.55
CA ASP A 698 -13.87 18.55 -13.26
C ASP A 698 -13.38 19.24 -14.55
N GLU A 699 -14.32 19.72 -15.36
CA GLU A 699 -14.02 20.40 -16.62
C GLU A 699 -13.35 21.78 -16.44
N ALA A 700 -13.43 22.39 -15.26
CA ALA A 700 -12.73 23.64 -14.98
C ALA A 700 -11.22 23.42 -14.82
N SER A 701 -10.82 22.31 -14.20
CA SER A 701 -9.41 21.90 -14.10
C SER A 701 -8.85 21.44 -15.45
N LYS A 702 -9.69 20.79 -16.28
CA LYS A 702 -9.34 20.31 -17.61
C LYS A 702 -10.56 20.31 -18.55
N SER A 703 -10.65 21.31 -19.42
CA SER A 703 -11.81 21.50 -20.30
C SER A 703 -12.01 20.40 -21.35
N ASN A 704 -10.96 19.66 -21.68
CA ASN A 704 -10.98 18.56 -22.66
C ASN A 704 -10.84 17.17 -22.03
N MET A 705 -11.26 17.02 -20.77
CA MET A 705 -11.25 15.74 -20.06
C MET A 705 -12.22 14.71 -20.66
N THR A 706 -11.92 13.42 -20.48
CA THR A 706 -12.86 12.30 -20.70
C THR A 706 -13.44 11.78 -19.38
N TYR A 707 -14.56 11.06 -19.48
CA TYR A 707 -15.22 10.32 -18.42
C TYR A 707 -14.88 8.82 -18.43
N SER A 708 -13.96 8.39 -19.31
CA SER A 708 -13.55 6.99 -19.52
C SER A 708 -12.05 6.74 -19.20
N HIS A 709 -11.56 7.22 -18.05
CA HIS A 709 -10.13 7.23 -17.71
C HIS A 709 -9.81 6.47 -16.42
N VAL A 710 -9.09 5.35 -16.54
CA VAL A 710 -8.96 4.40 -15.42
C VAL A 710 -8.11 4.92 -14.26
N TRP A 711 -7.17 5.84 -14.48
CA TRP A 711 -6.40 6.42 -13.36
C TRP A 711 -7.29 7.14 -12.34
N GLY A 712 -8.51 7.53 -12.73
CA GLY A 712 -9.42 8.25 -11.86
C GLY A 712 -10.01 7.33 -10.79
N ALA A 713 -9.83 6.02 -10.95
CA ALA A 713 -10.31 5.00 -10.05
C ALA A 713 -9.32 4.71 -8.89
N GLY A 714 -8.19 5.41 -8.80
CA GLY A 714 -7.11 5.14 -7.84
C GLY A 714 -7.54 5.14 -6.37
N GLY A 715 -8.55 5.93 -5.98
CA GLY A 715 -9.10 5.89 -4.62
C GLY A 715 -9.77 4.56 -4.27
N GLY A 716 -10.34 3.85 -5.25
CA GLY A 716 -10.87 2.51 -5.02
C GLY A 716 -9.79 1.44 -4.89
N ALA A 717 -8.61 1.63 -5.48
CA ALA A 717 -7.47 0.73 -5.27
C ALA A 717 -6.99 0.78 -3.82
N ALA A 718 -6.76 1.99 -3.30
CA ALA A 718 -6.38 2.20 -1.90
C ALA A 718 -7.49 1.79 -0.90
N LEU A 719 -8.77 1.89 -1.31
CA LEU A 719 -9.90 1.40 -0.51
C LEU A 719 -9.81 -0.11 -0.27
N ILE A 720 -9.54 -0.87 -1.34
CA ILE A 720 -9.37 -2.33 -1.30
C ILE A 720 -8.18 -2.67 -0.39
N ASP A 721 -7.00 -2.10 -0.68
CA ASP A 721 -5.78 -2.40 0.08
C ASP A 721 -5.85 -1.96 1.56
N GLY A 722 -6.61 -0.90 1.85
CA GLY A 722 -6.68 -0.29 3.18
C GLY A 722 -7.74 -0.86 4.13
N VAL A 723 -8.85 -1.44 3.65
CA VAL A 723 -9.99 -1.77 4.53
C VAL A 723 -10.02 -3.22 4.99
N ALA A 724 -9.92 -4.18 4.07
CA ALA A 724 -9.92 -5.61 4.34
C ALA A 724 -9.03 -6.37 3.31
N GLY A 725 -8.15 -5.65 2.60
CA GLY A 725 -7.38 -6.15 1.46
C GLY A 725 -6.22 -7.08 1.80
N ALA A 726 -5.96 -8.04 0.90
CA ALA A 726 -4.85 -8.97 0.97
C ALA A 726 -3.67 -8.48 0.12
N VAL A 727 -2.60 -8.00 0.76
CA VAL A 727 -1.44 -7.41 0.10
C VAL A 727 -0.23 -8.34 0.21
N PRO A 728 0.38 -8.79 -0.90
CA PRO A 728 1.52 -9.70 -0.85
C PRO A 728 2.75 -9.04 -0.23
N THR A 729 3.40 -9.76 0.70
CA THR A 729 4.68 -9.35 1.30
C THR A 729 5.85 -10.18 0.79
N SER A 730 5.55 -11.23 0.03
CA SER A 730 6.51 -12.01 -0.74
C SER A 730 5.87 -12.52 -2.04
N ALA A 731 6.75 -12.92 -2.96
CA ALA A 731 6.38 -13.28 -4.32
C ALA A 731 5.36 -14.44 -4.37
N GLY A 732 4.33 -14.32 -5.21
CA GLY A 732 3.34 -15.38 -5.43
C GLY A 732 2.40 -15.64 -4.25
N PHE A 733 2.21 -14.64 -3.37
CA PHE A 733 1.41 -14.78 -2.14
C PHE A 733 1.91 -15.89 -1.20
N ASP A 734 3.22 -16.23 -1.24
CA ASP A 734 3.86 -17.11 -0.26
C ASP A 734 3.71 -16.56 1.18
N ALA A 735 3.62 -15.24 1.30
CA ALA A 735 3.25 -14.52 2.50
C ALA A 735 2.54 -13.21 2.12
N TYR A 736 1.52 -12.83 2.88
CA TYR A 736 0.74 -11.63 2.63
C TYR A 736 0.10 -11.11 3.93
N THR A 737 -0.25 -9.83 3.92
CA THR A 737 -0.94 -9.17 5.01
C THR A 737 -2.39 -8.93 4.62
N VAL A 738 -3.33 -9.30 5.49
CA VAL A 738 -4.73 -8.89 5.40
C VAL A 738 -4.93 -7.70 6.32
N ARG A 739 -5.09 -6.51 5.77
CA ARG A 739 -5.25 -5.27 6.56
C ARG A 739 -6.71 -5.07 6.91
N VAL A 740 -7.04 -4.80 8.17
CA VAL A 740 -8.40 -4.57 8.65
C VAL A 740 -8.51 -3.22 9.35
N ASN A 741 -9.34 -2.33 8.80
CA ASN A 741 -9.59 -1.03 9.41
C ASN A 741 -10.51 -1.12 10.64
N ASN A 742 -10.00 -0.80 11.83
CA ASN A 742 -10.77 -0.80 13.09
C ASN A 742 -11.33 0.58 13.50
N ALA A 743 -10.94 1.66 12.80
CA ALA A 743 -11.12 3.02 13.31
C ALA A 743 -12.47 3.63 12.92
N THR A 744 -12.84 3.58 11.64
CA THR A 744 -13.94 4.39 11.11
C THR A 744 -15.19 3.56 10.79
N LEU A 745 -15.02 2.31 10.38
CA LEU A 745 -16.10 1.43 9.93
C LEU A 745 -16.60 0.53 11.08
N THR A 746 -17.90 0.27 11.12
CA THR A 746 -18.52 -0.65 12.09
C THR A 746 -18.82 -2.01 11.49
N SER A 747 -18.90 -2.10 10.17
CA SER A 747 -19.03 -3.37 9.46
C SER A 747 -18.39 -3.29 8.08
N THR A 748 -17.62 -4.31 7.72
CA THR A 748 -17.03 -4.49 6.39
C THR A 748 -17.11 -5.96 5.98
N ASN A 749 -17.26 -6.21 4.68
CA ASN A 749 -17.04 -7.51 4.07
C ASN A 749 -16.29 -7.30 2.76
N GLU A 750 -15.27 -8.11 2.51
CA GLU A 750 -14.41 -8.00 1.34
C GLU A 750 -13.99 -9.39 0.86
N SER A 751 -13.81 -9.52 -0.45
CA SER A 751 -13.17 -10.67 -1.10
C SER A 751 -12.16 -10.12 -2.09
N VAL A 752 -10.89 -10.51 -1.92
CA VAL A 752 -9.80 -10.12 -2.81
C VAL A 752 -9.26 -11.38 -3.50
N PRO A 753 -9.26 -11.43 -4.85
CA PRO A 753 -8.69 -12.56 -5.57
C PRO A 753 -7.17 -12.59 -5.43
N THR A 754 -6.62 -13.79 -5.28
CA THR A 754 -5.18 -14.03 -5.31
C THR A 754 -4.89 -15.20 -6.24
N PRO A 755 -3.64 -15.40 -6.69
CA PRO A 755 -3.30 -16.56 -7.51
C PRO A 755 -3.49 -17.92 -6.80
N ARG A 756 -3.66 -17.90 -5.47
CA ARG A 756 -3.90 -19.08 -4.63
C ARG A 756 -5.38 -19.30 -4.32
N GLY A 757 -6.27 -18.41 -4.82
CA GLY A 757 -7.69 -18.34 -4.47
C GLY A 757 -8.05 -17.06 -3.73
N SER A 758 -9.34 -16.74 -3.61
CA SER A 758 -9.75 -15.51 -2.95
C SER A 758 -9.52 -15.55 -1.43
N VAL A 759 -9.02 -14.44 -0.89
CA VAL A 759 -9.03 -14.16 0.56
C VAL A 759 -10.32 -13.42 0.87
N THR A 760 -11.13 -13.96 1.79
CA THR A 760 -12.35 -13.28 2.24
C THR A 760 -12.19 -12.79 3.66
N THR A 761 -12.68 -11.59 3.93
CA THR A 761 -12.58 -10.95 5.24
C THR A 761 -13.89 -10.27 5.57
N SER A 762 -14.36 -10.44 6.81
CA SER A 762 -15.46 -9.64 7.36
C SER A 762 -15.02 -9.08 8.70
N ALA A 763 -15.32 -7.81 8.97
CA ALA A 763 -15.09 -7.21 10.27
C ALA A 763 -16.39 -6.59 10.77
N LYS A 764 -16.70 -6.79 12.05
CA LYS A 764 -17.87 -6.20 12.71
C LYS A 764 -17.49 -5.69 14.08
N ARG A 765 -17.81 -4.42 14.34
CA ARG A 765 -17.60 -3.77 15.63
C ARG A 765 -18.92 -3.64 16.38
N SER A 766 -18.96 -4.15 17.61
CA SER A 766 -20.04 -3.94 18.57
C SER A 766 -19.45 -3.40 19.88
N GLY A 767 -19.62 -2.09 20.07
CA GLY A 767 -18.95 -1.37 21.14
C GLY A 767 -17.43 -1.48 21.05
N ARG A 768 -16.81 -2.02 22.10
CA ARG A 768 -15.36 -2.26 22.20
C ARG A 768 -14.89 -3.57 21.57
N THR A 769 -15.81 -4.44 21.19
CA THR A 769 -15.47 -5.74 20.61
C THR A 769 -15.52 -5.64 19.10
N MET A 770 -14.43 -6.01 18.45
CA MET A 770 -14.38 -6.24 17.01
C MET A 770 -14.18 -7.72 16.76
N THR A 771 -15.04 -8.29 15.93
CA THR A 771 -14.88 -9.65 15.41
C THR A 771 -14.48 -9.56 13.95
N VAL A 772 -13.36 -10.19 13.61
CA VAL A 772 -12.84 -10.32 12.26
C VAL A 772 -12.88 -11.79 11.87
N ASN A 773 -13.62 -12.14 10.83
CA ASN A 773 -13.51 -13.45 10.21
C ASN A 773 -12.64 -13.32 8.97
N VAL A 774 -11.64 -14.17 8.82
CA VAL A 774 -10.77 -14.24 7.64
C VAL A 774 -10.76 -15.67 7.13
N SER A 775 -10.96 -15.86 5.83
CA SER A 775 -10.74 -17.14 5.16
C SER A 775 -9.65 -16.96 4.11
N ALA A 776 -8.52 -17.63 4.34
CA ALA A 776 -7.32 -17.54 3.53
C ALA A 776 -7.09 -18.86 2.76
N PRO A 777 -6.60 -18.82 1.51
CA PRO A 777 -6.14 -20.03 0.84
C PRO A 777 -4.98 -20.73 1.57
N TYR A 778 -4.89 -22.04 1.41
CA TYR A 778 -3.78 -22.82 1.95
C TYR A 778 -2.45 -22.56 1.21
N GLY A 779 -1.33 -22.79 1.89
CA GLY A 779 0.02 -22.73 1.32
C GLY A 779 0.72 -21.36 1.36
N GLY A 780 0.02 -20.30 1.76
CA GLY A 780 0.60 -18.98 2.05
C GLY A 780 0.61 -18.65 3.55
N LYS A 781 1.55 -17.79 4.00
CA LYS A 781 1.58 -17.24 5.36
C LYS A 781 0.74 -15.97 5.45
N THR A 782 -0.39 -16.04 6.16
CA THR A 782 -1.29 -14.91 6.32
C THR A 782 -0.98 -14.16 7.61
N VAL A 783 -0.79 -12.84 7.51
CA VAL A 783 -0.73 -11.94 8.67
C VAL A 783 -1.95 -11.04 8.67
N LEU A 784 -2.86 -11.23 9.62
CA LEU A 784 -3.92 -10.27 9.87
C LEU A 784 -3.33 -9.04 10.58
N HIS A 785 -3.45 -7.87 9.96
CA HIS A 785 -3.07 -6.59 10.53
C HIS A 785 -4.33 -5.77 10.81
N VAL A 786 -4.68 -5.62 12.07
CA VAL A 786 -5.80 -4.77 12.50
C VAL A 786 -5.29 -3.38 12.84
N ASP A 787 -5.62 -2.40 12.00
CA ASP A 787 -5.23 -1.00 12.16
C ASP A 787 -5.82 -0.40 13.46
N GLY A 788 -5.14 0.57 14.06
CA GLY A 788 -5.67 1.34 15.20
C GLY A 788 -5.69 0.61 16.55
N VAL A 789 -5.40 -0.70 16.60
CA VAL A 789 -5.18 -1.44 17.86
C VAL A 789 -3.75 -1.21 18.32
N THR A 790 -3.48 -0.05 18.92
CA THR A 790 -2.14 0.39 19.34
C THR A 790 -1.88 0.19 20.84
N LYS A 791 -2.85 -0.40 21.56
CA LYS A 791 -2.85 -0.60 23.01
C LYS A 791 -3.22 -2.05 23.34
N LEU A 792 -2.86 -2.51 24.54
CA LEU A 792 -3.16 -3.87 25.03
C LEU A 792 -4.67 -4.15 24.96
N ALA A 793 -5.07 -4.87 23.91
CA ALA A 793 -6.41 -5.41 23.72
C ALA A 793 -6.43 -6.88 24.17
N GLN A 794 -7.58 -7.36 24.63
CA GLN A 794 -7.75 -8.81 24.75
C GLN A 794 -8.00 -9.37 23.36
N VAL A 795 -7.19 -10.34 22.95
CA VAL A 795 -7.25 -10.95 21.62
C VAL A 795 -7.57 -12.41 21.77
N GLN A 796 -8.56 -12.89 21.02
CA GLN A 796 -8.86 -14.31 20.87
C GLN A 796 -8.72 -14.70 19.41
N LEU A 797 -8.08 -15.84 19.14
CA LEU A 797 -8.02 -16.50 17.85
C LEU A 797 -8.76 -17.84 17.98
N ASP A 798 -9.81 -18.03 17.19
CA ASP A 798 -10.66 -19.23 17.18
C ASP A 798 -11.17 -19.60 18.60
N GLY A 799 -11.54 -18.55 19.36
CA GLY A 799 -12.04 -18.67 20.74
C GLY A 799 -10.96 -18.87 21.81
N ARG A 800 -9.68 -18.98 21.43
CA ARG A 800 -8.55 -19.14 22.36
C ARG A 800 -7.84 -17.81 22.59
N THR A 801 -7.54 -17.48 23.84
CA THR A 801 -6.80 -16.25 24.18
C THR A 801 -5.39 -16.27 23.57
N VAL A 802 -5.01 -15.17 22.92
CA VAL A 802 -3.64 -14.92 22.47
C VAL A 802 -2.91 -14.18 23.60
N GLU A 803 -1.97 -14.85 24.26
CA GLU A 803 -1.30 -14.29 25.46
C GLU A 803 -0.35 -13.13 25.14
N THR A 804 0.28 -13.16 23.96
CA THR A 804 1.30 -12.17 23.54
C THR A 804 0.98 -11.60 22.15
N PRO A 805 -0.12 -10.83 21.99
CA PRO A 805 -0.45 -10.20 20.73
C PRO A 805 0.65 -9.23 20.30
N THR A 806 1.08 -9.30 19.03
CA THR A 806 2.09 -8.38 18.49
C THR A 806 1.43 -7.05 18.16
N ILE A 807 1.55 -6.08 19.04
CA ILE A 807 0.97 -4.74 18.87
C ILE A 807 2.08 -3.75 18.54
N GLY A 808 2.03 -3.20 17.33
CA GLY A 808 2.91 -2.12 16.87
C GLY A 808 2.26 -0.75 17.00
N ASN A 809 3.01 0.30 16.63
CA ASN A 809 2.47 1.66 16.54
C ASN A 809 1.39 1.79 15.44
N ASP A 810 1.40 0.88 14.47
CA ASP A 810 0.50 0.82 13.31
C ASP A 810 -0.69 -0.14 13.51
N GLY A 811 -0.73 -0.94 14.59
CA GLY A 811 -1.85 -1.84 14.89
C GLY A 811 -1.43 -3.22 15.41
N LEU A 812 -2.41 -4.12 15.51
CA LEU A 812 -2.26 -5.50 15.97
C LEU A 812 -1.93 -6.43 14.79
N LYS A 813 -0.94 -7.30 14.94
CA LYS A 813 -0.56 -8.32 13.95
C LYS A 813 -0.75 -9.72 14.51
N ILE A 814 -1.46 -10.57 13.79
CA ILE A 814 -1.72 -11.98 14.13
C ILE A 814 -1.41 -12.83 12.91
N THR A 815 -0.60 -13.87 13.09
CA THR A 815 -0.38 -14.86 12.02
C THR A 815 -1.49 -15.91 12.08
N VAL A 816 -2.10 -16.21 10.94
CA VAL A 816 -3.07 -17.29 10.79
C VAL A 816 -2.61 -18.22 9.67
N ASP A 817 -2.94 -19.50 9.80
CA ASP A 817 -2.71 -20.48 8.72
C ASP A 817 -3.78 -20.33 7.64
N GLY A 818 -3.73 -21.18 6.60
CA GLY A 818 -4.81 -21.27 5.62
C GLY A 818 -6.09 -21.85 6.23
N GLY A 819 -7.23 -21.45 5.69
CA GLY A 819 -8.56 -21.80 6.19
C GLY A 819 -9.30 -20.62 6.81
N ALA A 820 -10.43 -20.92 7.43
CA ALA A 820 -11.29 -19.93 8.08
C ALA A 820 -10.93 -19.75 9.55
N HIS A 821 -10.69 -18.50 9.95
CA HIS A 821 -10.32 -18.11 11.30
C HIS A 821 -11.19 -16.94 11.79
N ALA A 822 -11.49 -16.94 13.09
CA ALA A 822 -12.20 -15.86 13.77
C ALA A 822 -11.29 -15.20 14.81
N VAL A 823 -11.02 -13.92 14.63
CA VAL A 823 -10.26 -13.08 15.55
C VAL A 823 -11.21 -12.15 16.28
N THR A 824 -11.23 -12.20 17.60
CA THR A 824 -11.95 -11.24 18.43
C THR A 824 -10.96 -10.33 19.13
N VAL A 825 -11.09 -9.02 18.92
CA VAL A 825 -10.30 -7.98 19.57
C VAL A 825 -11.22 -7.18 20.48
N VAL A 826 -10.95 -7.18 21.78
CA VAL A 826 -11.67 -6.35 22.75
C VAL A 826 -10.76 -5.18 23.13
N ASN A 827 -11.10 -4.00 22.60
CA ASN A 827 -10.40 -2.76 22.91
C ASN A 827 -10.53 -2.43 24.41
N PRO A 828 -9.46 -1.91 25.05
CA PRO A 828 -9.49 -1.52 26.44
C PRO A 828 -10.53 -0.40 26.68
N VAL A 829 -11.10 -0.34 27.90
CA VAL A 829 -12.03 0.74 28.28
C VAL A 829 -11.29 2.07 28.25
N ALA A 830 -11.90 3.08 27.62
CA ALA A 830 -11.32 4.41 27.49
C ALA A 830 -12.17 5.49 28.16
N VAL A 831 -11.54 6.58 28.57
CA VAL A 831 -12.18 7.84 28.97
C VAL A 831 -12.02 8.86 27.87
N ASN A 832 -13.14 9.31 27.31
CA ASN A 832 -13.23 10.40 26.36
C ASN A 832 -13.53 11.71 27.07
N SER A 833 -13.02 12.81 26.52
CA SER A 833 -13.00 14.05 27.28
C SER A 833 -12.84 15.29 26.40
N THR A 834 -13.68 16.31 26.63
CA THR A 834 -13.83 17.49 25.75
C THR A 834 -13.79 18.80 26.54
N LEU A 835 -13.14 19.83 25.98
CA LEU A 835 -13.02 21.18 26.57
C LEU A 835 -14.03 22.20 26.02
N ALA A 836 -14.11 23.35 26.70
CA ALA A 836 -15.00 24.48 26.37
C ALA A 836 -14.80 25.10 24.98
N ASP A 837 -13.62 24.93 24.37
CA ASP A 837 -13.29 25.43 23.02
C ASP A 837 -13.61 24.41 21.91
N GLY A 838 -14.21 23.27 22.26
CA GLY A 838 -14.51 22.18 21.33
C GLY A 838 -13.34 21.24 21.05
N SER A 839 -12.16 21.46 21.64
CA SER A 839 -11.02 20.55 21.47
C SER A 839 -11.28 19.20 22.15
N THR A 840 -11.06 18.13 21.40
CA THR A 840 -11.13 16.74 21.88
C THR A 840 -9.72 16.27 22.23
N VAL A 841 -9.56 15.59 23.36
CA VAL A 841 -8.27 15.03 23.79
C VAL A 841 -8.26 13.53 23.49
N ALA A 842 -7.07 12.97 23.24
CA ALA A 842 -6.91 11.53 23.00
C ALA A 842 -7.51 10.70 24.15
N PRO A 843 -8.26 9.62 23.84
CA PRO A 843 -8.87 8.74 24.84
C PRO A 843 -7.86 8.19 25.85
N VAL A 844 -8.25 8.10 27.13
CA VAL A 844 -7.41 7.54 28.20
C VAL A 844 -7.81 6.10 28.47
N TYR A 845 -6.94 5.15 28.18
CA TYR A 845 -7.20 3.73 28.40
C TYR A 845 -6.90 3.29 29.84
N VAL A 846 -7.50 2.16 30.26
CA VAL A 846 -7.26 1.57 31.58
C VAL A 846 -5.75 1.41 31.83
N GLY A 847 -5.24 1.99 32.92
CA GLY A 847 -3.82 1.95 33.31
C GLY A 847 -2.93 3.05 32.73
N GLU A 848 -3.42 3.86 31.78
CA GLU A 848 -2.67 4.99 31.20
C GLU A 848 -2.90 6.29 31.96
N LYS A 849 -1.93 7.22 31.87
CA LYS A 849 -2.04 8.58 32.43
C LYS A 849 -2.18 9.59 31.30
N SER A 850 -3.27 10.36 31.25
CA SER A 850 -3.33 11.55 30.38
C SER A 850 -3.06 12.81 31.18
N SER A 851 -2.29 13.74 30.64
CA SER A 851 -2.11 15.08 31.21
C SER A 851 -2.70 16.09 30.26
N TRP A 852 -3.64 16.88 30.76
CA TRP A 852 -4.25 17.95 30.02
C TRP A 852 -3.38 19.21 30.11
N VAL A 853 -3.43 20.13 29.15
CA VAL A 853 -2.85 21.47 29.34
C VAL A 853 -3.84 22.48 28.74
N GLY A 854 -4.61 23.15 29.59
CA GLY A 854 -5.38 24.31 29.18
C GLY A 854 -4.43 25.44 28.82
N ARG A 855 -4.69 26.13 27.69
CA ARG A 855 -3.99 27.36 27.33
C ARG A 855 -4.13 28.40 28.46
N ASN A 856 -3.25 29.40 28.46
CA ASN A 856 -2.95 30.40 29.52
C ASN A 856 -4.11 31.10 30.28
N THR A 857 -5.39 30.79 30.06
CA THR A 857 -6.57 31.49 30.63
C THR A 857 -7.38 30.72 31.68
N GLY A 858 -7.07 29.44 31.98
CA GLY A 858 -7.73 28.66 33.05
C GLY A 858 -9.01 27.92 32.62
N LEU A 859 -9.28 26.75 33.21
CA LEU A 859 -10.41 25.87 32.84
C LEU A 859 -11.76 26.45 33.30
N LYS A 860 -12.74 26.55 32.39
CA LYS A 860 -14.10 27.07 32.68
C LYS A 860 -15.20 26.02 32.66
N SER A 861 -15.01 24.94 31.89
CA SER A 861 -15.88 23.76 31.89
C SER A 861 -15.05 22.50 31.59
N VAL A 862 -15.58 21.34 31.98
CA VAL A 862 -15.03 20.02 31.62
C VAL A 862 -16.16 19.03 31.34
N ALA A 863 -16.05 18.27 30.25
CA ALA A 863 -16.92 17.15 29.96
C ALA A 863 -16.11 15.85 29.96
N LEU A 864 -16.63 14.82 30.64
CA LEU A 864 -16.02 13.50 30.73
C LEU A 864 -17.06 12.42 30.42
N ALA A 865 -16.70 11.43 29.62
CA ALA A 865 -17.52 10.25 29.32
C ALA A 865 -16.63 9.01 29.22
N LEU A 866 -17.15 7.84 29.58
CA LEU A 866 -16.53 6.58 29.20
C LEU A 866 -16.85 6.26 27.75
N ASP A 867 -15.95 5.57 27.07
CA ASP A 867 -16.35 4.68 25.98
C ASP A 867 -16.98 3.40 26.58
N SER A 868 -18.18 3.57 27.12
CA SER A 868 -18.90 2.59 27.96
C SER A 868 -19.78 1.63 27.18
N SER A 869 -19.67 1.56 25.85
CA SER A 869 -20.51 0.70 25.02
C SER A 869 -20.50 -0.75 25.57
N ASN A 870 -21.65 -1.19 26.11
CA ASN A 870 -21.90 -2.47 26.78
C ASN A 870 -21.23 -2.70 28.16
N LEU A 871 -20.72 -1.66 28.82
CA LEU A 871 -20.15 -1.75 30.18
C LEU A 871 -21.21 -1.67 31.29
N GLY A 872 -22.35 -1.02 31.02
CA GLY A 872 -23.50 -0.91 31.93
C GLY A 872 -23.41 0.22 32.96
N GLY A 873 -22.79 1.36 32.64
CA GLY A 873 -22.66 2.53 33.52
C GLY A 873 -21.61 3.54 33.01
N ASP A 874 -21.57 4.78 33.52
CA ASP A 874 -20.75 5.88 32.96
C ASP A 874 -20.19 6.86 34.03
N VAL A 875 -19.44 7.90 33.63
CA VAL A 875 -18.90 8.96 34.49
C VAL A 875 -19.94 10.05 34.76
N GLN A 876 -20.03 10.50 36.01
CA GLN A 876 -20.63 11.78 36.38
C GLN A 876 -19.56 12.76 36.86
N THR A 877 -19.73 14.02 36.48
CA THR A 877 -18.77 15.09 36.75
C THR A 877 -19.37 16.19 37.61
N SER A 878 -18.60 16.73 38.57
CA SER A 878 -18.95 17.90 39.37
C SER A 878 -17.74 18.82 39.51
N VAL A 879 -17.96 20.14 39.48
CA VAL A 879 -16.89 21.15 39.53
C VAL A 879 -17.08 22.14 40.67
N PHE A 880 -15.99 22.69 41.17
CA PHE A 880 -15.96 23.67 42.27
C PHE A 880 -15.66 25.07 41.75
N SER A 881 -16.42 26.05 42.22
CA SER A 881 -16.28 27.45 41.85
C SER A 881 -15.30 28.21 42.75
N ARG A 882 -14.75 29.30 42.22
CA ARG A 882 -13.96 30.26 43.01
C ARG A 882 -14.77 30.93 44.13
N SER A 883 -16.10 30.99 43.99
CA SER A 883 -17.05 31.49 45.00
C SER A 883 -17.38 30.48 46.10
N GLY A 884 -16.77 29.29 46.11
CA GLY A 884 -16.85 28.35 47.22
C GLY A 884 -17.99 27.33 47.15
N SER A 885 -18.47 26.94 45.95
CA SER A 885 -19.58 25.97 45.81
C SER A 885 -19.33 24.89 44.76
N TRP A 886 -19.76 23.66 45.05
CA TRP A 886 -19.79 22.56 44.08
C TRP A 886 -21.06 22.63 43.23
N SER A 887 -20.94 22.32 41.94
CA SER A 887 -22.09 22.11 41.06
C SER A 887 -22.86 20.83 41.44
N LYS A 888 -24.05 20.64 40.87
CA LYS A 888 -24.65 19.29 40.81
C LYS A 888 -23.79 18.40 39.92
N TYR A 889 -23.83 17.09 40.14
CA TYR A 889 -23.28 16.13 39.20
C TYR A 889 -24.03 16.22 37.87
N VAL A 890 -23.30 16.37 36.78
CA VAL A 890 -23.84 16.29 35.42
C VAL A 890 -23.57 14.91 34.83
N ALA A 891 -24.42 14.49 33.90
CA ALA A 891 -24.29 13.21 33.20
C ALA A 891 -23.03 13.18 32.31
N ALA A 892 -22.64 11.96 31.91
CA ALA A 892 -21.51 11.74 31.00
C ALA A 892 -21.61 12.61 29.74
N GLY A 893 -20.48 13.15 29.30
CA GLY A 893 -20.38 13.99 28.10
C GLY A 893 -20.96 15.40 28.23
N SER A 894 -21.68 15.71 29.33
CA SER A 894 -22.19 17.06 29.59
C SER A 894 -21.09 17.97 30.14
N ALA A 895 -21.05 19.22 29.68
CA ALA A 895 -20.09 20.21 30.19
C ALA A 895 -20.44 20.63 31.62
N ALA A 896 -19.63 20.20 32.59
CA ALA A 896 -19.71 20.66 33.96
C ALA A 896 -19.06 22.05 34.05
N ALA A 897 -19.84 23.06 34.44
CA ALA A 897 -19.38 24.44 34.61
C ALA A 897 -19.85 24.98 35.97
N THR A 898 -19.17 26.02 36.46
CA THR A 898 -19.55 26.66 37.72
C THR A 898 -20.82 27.52 37.52
N LYS A 899 -21.69 27.59 38.55
CA LYS A 899 -22.95 28.35 38.49
C LYS A 899 -22.73 29.86 38.26
N ASP A 900 -21.61 30.37 38.74
CA ASP A 900 -21.18 31.77 38.64
C ASP A 900 -20.34 32.08 37.38
N LYS A 901 -20.12 31.10 36.50
CA LYS A 901 -19.28 31.19 35.28
C LYS A 901 -17.81 31.56 35.53
N SER A 902 -17.33 31.44 36.78
CA SER A 902 -15.92 31.61 37.15
C SER A 902 -15.04 30.42 36.68
N ALA A 903 -13.72 30.55 36.81
CA ALA A 903 -12.80 29.45 36.54
C ALA A 903 -13.01 28.31 37.56
N ILE A 904 -12.90 27.07 37.08
CA ILE A 904 -12.96 25.88 37.91
C ILE A 904 -11.71 25.82 38.79
N THR A 905 -11.92 25.63 40.09
CA THR A 905 -10.85 25.49 41.09
C THR A 905 -10.76 24.07 41.66
N GLY A 906 -11.74 23.21 41.38
CA GLY A 906 -11.73 21.79 41.76
C GLY A 906 -12.70 20.93 40.95
N VAL A 907 -12.46 19.61 40.94
CA VAL A 907 -13.25 18.60 40.21
C VAL A 907 -13.54 17.37 41.06
N ARG A 908 -14.63 16.68 40.74
CA ARG A 908 -14.98 15.32 41.19
C ARG A 908 -15.51 14.52 40.02
N PHE A 909 -15.04 13.29 39.88
CA PHE A 909 -15.54 12.33 38.91
C PHE A 909 -15.91 11.04 39.61
N ARG A 910 -17.07 10.46 39.29
CA ARG A 910 -17.46 9.14 39.79
C ARG A 910 -18.01 8.28 38.68
N LEU A 911 -17.79 6.97 38.77
CA LEU A 911 -18.44 6.00 37.90
C LEU A 911 -19.84 5.68 38.43
N THR A 912 -20.70 5.16 37.57
CA THR A 912 -22.08 4.76 37.89
C THR A 912 -22.37 3.36 37.35
N GLY A 913 -23.47 2.74 37.77
CA GLY A 913 -23.93 1.45 37.25
C GLY A 913 -22.94 0.30 37.46
N ALA A 914 -22.86 -0.61 36.49
CA ALA A 914 -21.93 -1.74 36.48
C ALA A 914 -20.46 -1.32 36.29
N ALA A 915 -20.19 -0.12 35.73
CA ALA A 915 -18.84 0.41 35.61
C ALA A 915 -18.21 0.68 36.99
N GLU A 916 -18.98 1.23 37.93
CA GLU A 916 -18.56 1.49 39.31
C GLU A 916 -18.16 0.22 40.08
N LYS A 917 -18.74 -0.93 39.71
CA LYS A 917 -18.44 -2.23 40.35
C LYS A 917 -17.15 -2.86 39.83
N ARG A 918 -16.74 -2.53 38.61
CA ARG A 918 -15.60 -3.18 37.92
C ARG A 918 -14.35 -2.31 37.89
N TYR A 919 -14.51 -1.00 38.00
CA TYR A 919 -13.43 -0.05 37.83
C TYR A 919 -13.50 1.07 38.89
N SER A 920 -12.37 1.75 39.06
CA SER A 920 -12.26 3.02 39.76
C SER A 920 -11.75 4.09 38.81
N ILE A 921 -12.35 5.28 38.86
CA ILE A 921 -11.83 6.47 38.17
C ILE A 921 -10.90 7.23 39.11
N ARG A 922 -9.69 7.54 38.65
CA ARG A 922 -8.69 8.28 39.41
C ARG A 922 -8.32 9.56 38.72
N TYR A 923 -8.07 10.59 39.49
CA TYR A 923 -7.77 11.90 38.93
C TYR A 923 -6.97 12.79 39.86
N ARG A 924 -6.34 13.79 39.27
CA ARG A 924 -5.69 14.91 39.95
C ARG A 924 -5.73 16.16 39.08
N VAL A 925 -5.37 17.31 39.62
CA VAL A 925 -5.38 18.58 38.90
C VAL A 925 -4.06 19.32 39.04
N LEU A 926 -3.73 20.15 38.05
CA LEU A 926 -2.57 21.04 38.07
C LEU A 926 -3.02 22.44 38.44
N ASP A 927 -2.61 22.90 39.61
CA ASP A 927 -2.73 24.30 39.99
C ASP A 927 -1.59 25.12 39.38
N SER A 928 -1.91 26.33 38.95
CA SER A 928 -0.97 27.24 38.27
C SER A 928 0.22 27.67 39.12
N THR A 929 0.13 27.63 40.46
CA THR A 929 1.20 28.08 41.36
C THR A 929 1.82 26.95 42.17
N ARG A 930 1.06 25.90 42.50
CA ARG A 930 1.50 24.82 43.40
C ARG A 930 1.83 23.50 42.69
N GLY A 931 1.58 23.40 41.39
CA GLY A 931 1.81 22.16 40.65
C GLY A 931 0.68 21.14 40.81
N TRP A 932 0.97 19.86 40.51
CA TRP A 932 -0.03 18.79 40.56
C TRP A 932 -0.45 18.44 41.99
N THR A 933 -1.75 18.37 42.24
CA THR A 933 -2.33 17.79 43.46
C THR A 933 -2.05 16.28 43.55
N GLY A 934 -2.28 15.70 44.73
CA GLY A 934 -2.30 14.25 44.90
C GLY A 934 -3.40 13.58 44.09
N TRP A 935 -3.26 12.27 43.86
CA TRP A 935 -4.28 11.46 43.21
C TRP A 935 -5.46 11.17 44.14
N THR A 936 -6.67 11.27 43.61
CA THR A 936 -7.94 10.92 44.27
C THR A 936 -8.72 9.91 43.43
N LYS A 937 -9.84 9.40 43.95
CA LYS A 937 -10.72 8.48 43.21
C LYS A 937 -12.21 8.72 43.44
N ASP A 938 -13.04 8.18 42.55
CA ASP A 938 -14.45 7.82 42.79
C ASP A 938 -15.28 8.83 43.61
N GLY A 939 -15.34 10.09 43.16
CA GLY A 939 -16.16 11.15 43.75
C GLY A 939 -15.48 11.97 44.84
N GLU A 940 -14.26 11.62 45.25
CA GLU A 940 -13.43 12.40 46.16
C GLU A 940 -12.94 13.72 45.54
N ARG A 941 -12.53 14.68 46.37
CA ARG A 941 -12.24 16.06 45.92
C ARG A 941 -10.82 16.16 45.36
N SER A 942 -10.64 16.72 44.17
CA SER A 942 -9.34 17.15 43.65
C SER A 942 -9.37 18.64 43.27
N GLY A 943 -8.49 19.48 43.80
CA GLY A 943 -8.63 20.94 43.62
C GLY A 943 -7.89 21.80 44.64
N VAL A 944 -8.05 23.12 44.48
CA VAL A 944 -7.49 24.13 45.37
C VAL A 944 -8.56 25.17 45.70
N ASP A 945 -8.92 25.26 46.97
CA ASP A 945 -9.85 26.24 47.52
C ASP A 945 -9.06 27.40 48.15
N ALA A 946 -8.39 28.21 47.32
CA ALA A 946 -7.55 29.33 47.76
C ALA A 946 -7.59 30.52 46.77
N SER A 947 -7.38 31.74 47.26
CA SER A 947 -7.38 32.94 46.43
C SER A 947 -6.26 32.89 45.37
N GLY A 948 -6.62 33.16 44.11
CA GLY A 948 -5.70 33.15 42.97
C GLY A 948 -5.42 31.80 42.32
N ALA A 949 -6.00 30.69 42.82
CA ALA A 949 -5.84 29.37 42.21
C ALA A 949 -6.58 29.27 40.87
N VAL A 950 -5.90 28.69 39.87
CA VAL A 950 -6.47 28.43 38.53
C VAL A 950 -5.98 27.07 38.08
N LEU A 951 -6.93 26.17 37.79
CA LEU A 951 -6.57 24.86 37.25
C LEU A 951 -6.09 25.02 35.80
N ARG A 952 -4.88 24.52 35.55
CA ARG A 952 -4.22 24.48 34.24
C ARG A 952 -4.40 23.13 33.55
N ALA A 953 -4.61 22.08 34.34
CA ALA A 953 -4.80 20.73 33.83
C ALA A 953 -5.65 19.91 34.77
N ILE A 954 -6.27 18.90 34.19
CA ILE A 954 -6.77 17.73 34.89
C ILE A 954 -5.89 16.56 34.42
N GLN A 955 -5.85 15.46 35.15
CA GLN A 955 -5.27 14.21 34.72
C GLN A 955 -6.18 13.11 35.25
N VAL A 956 -6.59 12.20 34.38
CA VAL A 956 -7.54 11.13 34.69
C VAL A 956 -6.94 9.79 34.27
N THR A 957 -7.33 8.71 34.96
CA THR A 957 -7.11 7.32 34.54
C THR A 957 -8.24 6.44 35.07
N ILE A 958 -8.42 5.28 34.44
CA ILE A 958 -9.29 4.22 34.94
C ILE A 958 -8.43 3.02 35.29
N VAL A 959 -8.76 2.35 36.38
CA VAL A 959 -8.10 1.14 36.85
C VAL A 959 -9.15 0.11 37.26
N ALA A 960 -8.75 -1.16 37.37
CA ALA A 960 -9.59 -2.17 38.01
C ALA A 960 -10.02 -1.70 39.41
N LYS A 961 -11.23 -2.09 39.82
CA LYS A 961 -11.76 -1.75 41.16
C LYS A 961 -10.75 -2.13 42.24
N ASP A 962 -10.67 -1.32 43.29
CA ASP A 962 -9.83 -1.53 44.47
C ASP A 962 -8.30 -1.53 44.25
N THR A 963 -7.84 -1.19 43.04
CA THR A 963 -6.41 -0.92 42.83
C THR A 963 -5.97 0.21 43.80
N ALA A 964 -4.77 0.14 44.39
CA ALA A 964 -4.25 1.13 45.34
C ALA A 964 -3.86 2.47 44.65
N LEU A 965 -4.17 3.61 45.28
CA LEU A 965 -3.84 4.95 44.75
C LEU A 965 -2.31 5.13 44.67
N PRO A 966 -1.79 5.80 43.61
CA PRO A 966 -0.38 6.13 43.55
C PRO A 966 -0.01 7.05 44.72
N SER A 967 0.87 6.61 45.62
CA SER A 967 1.32 7.43 46.75
C SER A 967 2.42 8.40 46.29
N ASP A 968 2.08 9.67 46.08
CA ASP A 968 3.06 10.73 45.81
C ASP A 968 3.23 11.73 46.97
N GLY A 969 2.57 11.49 48.10
CA GLY A 969 2.67 12.29 49.33
C GLY A 969 2.06 13.70 49.21
N ARG A 970 1.32 13.97 48.13
CA ARG A 970 0.76 15.30 47.85
C ARG A 970 -0.69 15.41 48.32
N THR A 971 -1.05 16.58 48.81
CA THR A 971 -2.42 16.86 49.23
C THR A 971 -3.35 16.85 48.02
N VAL A 972 -4.47 16.15 48.18
CA VAL A 972 -5.42 15.88 47.11
C VAL A 972 -6.36 17.07 46.85
N PHE A 973 -6.74 17.77 47.93
CA PHE A 973 -7.50 19.01 47.89
C PHE A 973 -6.89 20.01 48.89
N ILE A 974 -6.45 21.18 48.43
CA ILE A 974 -5.75 22.17 49.27
C ILE A 974 -6.74 23.25 49.71
N THR A 975 -6.99 23.37 51.01
CA THR A 975 -7.85 24.43 51.57
C THR A 975 -7.05 25.69 51.93
N VAL A 976 -7.73 26.81 52.17
CA VAL A 976 -7.12 28.07 52.66
C VAL A 976 -6.28 27.83 53.94
N ALA A 977 -6.69 26.89 54.79
CA ALA A 977 -5.98 26.54 56.03
C ALA A 977 -4.70 25.71 55.78
N ASP A 978 -4.70 24.85 54.76
CA ASP A 978 -3.54 24.00 54.42
C ASP A 978 -2.39 24.79 53.77
N ALA A 979 -2.72 25.91 53.12
CA ALA A 979 -1.75 26.77 52.41
C ALA A 979 -0.79 27.51 53.35
N ALA A 980 -1.10 27.59 54.65
CA ALA A 980 -0.28 28.29 55.63
C ALA A 980 0.92 27.46 56.15
N ASN A 981 1.00 26.16 55.85
CA ASN A 981 1.92 25.25 56.54
C ASN A 981 2.93 24.47 55.65
N THR A 982 3.11 24.86 54.39
CA THR A 982 4.09 24.21 53.50
C THR A 982 5.33 25.07 53.26
N GLY A 983 6.11 25.27 54.32
CA GLY A 983 7.52 25.70 54.22
C GLY A 983 8.42 24.51 53.85
N GLY A 984 8.33 24.05 52.60
CA GLY A 984 9.18 22.96 52.10
C GLY A 984 10.55 23.47 51.65
N LYS A 985 11.61 23.15 52.41
CA LYS A 985 13.01 23.44 52.08
C LYS A 985 13.37 22.91 50.68
N THR A 986 13.81 23.80 49.81
CA THR A 986 14.51 23.45 48.57
C THR A 986 15.88 22.87 48.93
N LEU A 987 16.10 21.56 48.73
CA LEU A 987 17.43 20.96 48.80
C LEU A 987 18.21 21.42 47.56
N LYS A 988 19.28 22.22 47.75
CA LYS A 988 20.19 22.64 46.68
C LYS A 988 21.30 21.60 46.53
N GLY A 989 21.21 20.70 45.55
CA GLY A 989 22.26 19.73 45.19
C GLY A 989 21.71 18.56 44.35
N ALA A 990 22.58 17.71 43.80
CA ALA A 990 22.16 16.48 43.13
C ALA A 990 21.76 15.43 44.19
N THR A 991 20.62 14.78 44.00
CA THR A 991 20.09 13.80 44.98
C THR A 991 20.28 12.38 44.46
N TYR A 992 20.86 11.51 45.29
CA TYR A 992 21.12 10.09 44.96
C TYR A 992 20.22 9.18 45.79
N TYR A 993 19.74 8.11 45.17
CA TYR A 993 18.82 7.14 45.74
C TYR A 993 19.40 5.74 45.53
N PHE A 994 19.99 5.15 46.57
CA PHE A 994 20.70 3.86 46.51
C PHE A 994 19.75 2.72 46.85
N ALA A 995 19.86 1.61 46.14
CA ALA A 995 19.22 0.35 46.50
C ALA A 995 20.31 -0.70 46.71
N ASN A 996 20.26 -1.38 47.86
CA ASN A 996 21.21 -2.41 48.26
C ASN A 996 20.74 -3.82 47.81
N SER A 997 19.81 -3.91 46.86
CA SER A 997 19.39 -5.19 46.28
C SER A 997 18.71 -5.03 44.92
N LEU A 998 18.82 -6.06 44.08
CA LEU A 998 18.09 -6.17 42.81
C LEU A 998 16.65 -6.69 43.00
N LYS A 999 15.89 -6.08 43.93
CA LYS A 999 14.46 -6.41 44.17
C LYS A 999 13.49 -5.32 43.73
N GLY A 1000 13.99 -4.17 43.28
CA GLY A 1000 13.20 -2.98 42.95
C GLY A 1000 12.55 -2.36 44.21
N GLY A 1001 11.77 -1.29 44.02
CA GLY A 1001 11.07 -0.63 45.12
C GLY A 1001 11.67 0.71 45.58
N LYS A 1002 11.60 1.00 46.88
CA LYS A 1002 12.12 2.25 47.46
C LYS A 1002 13.63 2.14 47.65
N ALA A 1003 14.31 3.29 47.61
CA ALA A 1003 15.72 3.38 47.93
C ALA A 1003 15.96 3.06 49.41
N ASP A 1004 17.02 2.31 49.69
CA ASP A 1004 17.51 2.02 51.04
C ASP A 1004 18.18 3.24 51.68
N SER A 1005 18.84 4.08 50.88
CA SER A 1005 19.39 5.35 51.34
C SER A 1005 19.27 6.48 50.33
N VAL A 1006 19.23 7.72 50.83
CA VAL A 1006 19.11 8.93 50.01
C VAL A 1006 20.06 10.01 50.53
N ILE A 1007 20.95 10.52 49.69
CA ILE A 1007 21.89 11.59 50.04
C ILE A 1007 21.86 12.74 49.03
N VAL A 1008 22.45 13.87 49.40
CA VAL A 1008 22.72 15.00 48.50
C VAL A 1008 24.22 15.27 48.48
N TYR A 1009 24.85 15.16 47.31
CA TYR A 1009 26.29 15.37 47.14
C TYR A 1009 26.62 16.06 45.81
N GLY A 1010 27.59 16.97 45.82
CA GLY A 1010 27.98 17.75 44.63
C GLY A 1010 26.90 18.71 44.10
N LYS A 1011 27.16 19.28 42.92
CA LYS A 1011 26.27 20.20 42.20
C LYS A 1011 25.45 19.47 41.13
N PRO A 1012 24.27 19.98 40.76
CA PRO A 1012 23.46 19.40 39.68
C PRO A 1012 24.18 19.24 38.33
N SER A 1013 25.19 20.08 38.04
CA SER A 1013 25.98 20.05 36.81
C SER A 1013 27.16 19.07 36.82
N ASP A 1014 27.54 18.51 37.97
CA ASP A 1014 28.72 17.65 38.06
C ASP A 1014 28.44 16.29 37.41
N VAL A 1015 29.50 15.66 36.85
CA VAL A 1015 29.47 14.26 36.38
C VAL A 1015 29.80 13.37 37.57
N THR A 1016 28.95 12.39 37.86
CA THR A 1016 29.17 11.44 38.97
C THR A 1016 29.94 10.23 38.47
N LEU A 1017 30.89 9.77 39.28
CA LEU A 1017 31.68 8.56 39.12
C LEU A 1017 31.48 7.71 40.38
N VAL A 1018 31.61 6.40 40.25
CA VAL A 1018 31.49 5.41 41.33
C VAL A 1018 32.78 4.60 41.36
N GLY A 1019 33.21 4.24 42.56
CA GLY A 1019 34.34 3.35 42.80
C GLY A 1019 34.63 3.20 44.29
N ASP A 1020 35.40 2.18 44.63
CA ASP A 1020 36.05 1.95 45.92
C ASP A 1020 37.40 2.69 45.99
N TRP A 1021 37.37 3.93 46.50
CA TRP A 1021 38.52 4.82 46.46
C TRP A 1021 39.58 4.57 47.55
N ASP A 1022 39.23 3.81 48.59
CA ASP A 1022 40.09 3.52 49.74
C ASP A 1022 40.33 2.03 50.01
N GLY A 1023 39.68 1.15 49.26
CA GLY A 1023 39.90 -0.29 49.23
C GLY A 1023 39.21 -1.03 50.36
N ASP A 1024 38.06 -0.52 50.82
CA ASP A 1024 37.28 -1.12 51.91
C ASP A 1024 36.19 -2.09 51.43
N GLY A 1025 36.08 -2.30 50.12
CA GLY A 1025 35.08 -3.14 49.45
C GLY A 1025 33.74 -2.43 49.23
N LYS A 1026 33.64 -1.12 49.50
CA LYS A 1026 32.40 -0.37 49.36
C LYS A 1026 32.50 0.74 48.31
N ASP A 1027 31.61 0.68 47.34
CA ASP A 1027 31.48 1.73 46.36
C ASP A 1027 30.91 3.03 46.93
N THR A 1028 31.59 4.12 46.58
CA THR A 1028 31.21 5.47 47.01
C THR A 1028 31.33 6.46 45.85
N LEU A 1029 31.03 7.75 46.09
CA LEU A 1029 30.87 8.72 45.01
C LEU A 1029 32.09 9.62 44.82
N ALA A 1030 32.49 9.82 43.58
CA ALA A 1030 33.27 10.98 43.16
C ALA A 1030 32.45 11.88 42.21
N VAL A 1031 32.66 13.19 42.28
CA VAL A 1031 32.09 14.14 41.31
C VAL A 1031 33.17 14.90 40.56
N ARG A 1032 33.01 15.02 39.25
CA ARG A 1032 33.95 15.69 38.35
C ARG A 1032 33.43 17.05 37.91
N ARG A 1033 34.32 18.06 37.96
CA ARG A 1033 34.11 19.40 37.42
C ARG A 1033 35.32 19.83 36.58
N GLY A 1034 35.17 19.83 35.26
CA GLY A 1034 36.30 20.05 34.36
C GLY A 1034 37.31 18.89 34.48
N ASN A 1035 38.56 19.20 34.79
CA ASN A 1035 39.59 18.17 35.06
C ASN A 1035 39.81 17.91 36.56
N THR A 1036 38.98 18.46 37.44
CA THR A 1036 39.06 18.27 38.90
C THR A 1036 38.04 17.24 39.37
N TYR A 1037 38.47 16.33 40.24
CA TYR A 1037 37.65 15.28 40.87
C TYR A 1037 37.59 15.54 42.36
N TYR A 1038 36.39 15.39 42.91
CA TYR A 1038 36.07 15.52 44.32
C TYR A 1038 35.57 14.15 44.78
N VAL A 1039 36.45 13.41 45.46
CA VAL A 1039 36.23 12.01 45.88
C VAL A 1039 35.68 12.00 47.30
N LYS A 1040 34.68 11.15 47.55
CA LYS A 1040 34.11 10.92 48.87
C LYS A 1040 34.26 9.45 49.21
N ASP A 1041 35.03 9.13 50.25
CA ASP A 1041 35.27 7.77 50.75
C ASP A 1041 34.06 7.29 51.60
N SER A 1042 32.84 7.80 51.35
CA SER A 1042 31.61 7.42 52.07
C SER A 1042 30.33 7.84 51.35
N ILE A 1043 29.24 7.07 51.50
CA ILE A 1043 27.89 7.44 51.02
C ILE A 1043 27.27 8.50 51.96
N SER A 1044 27.79 9.72 51.89
CA SER A 1044 27.32 10.85 52.69
C SER A 1044 27.36 12.17 51.91
N GLY A 1045 26.54 13.14 52.33
CA GLY A 1045 26.64 14.51 51.82
C GLY A 1045 27.81 15.27 52.46
N GLY A 1046 28.18 16.43 51.91
CA GLY A 1046 29.19 17.32 52.51
C GLY A 1046 30.41 17.58 51.63
N LYS A 1047 31.55 17.88 52.26
CA LYS A 1047 32.84 18.14 51.57
C LYS A 1047 33.46 16.82 51.10
N ALA A 1048 34.25 16.89 50.04
CA ALA A 1048 35.05 15.77 49.55
C ALA A 1048 36.22 15.45 50.47
N ASP A 1049 36.62 14.18 50.52
CA ASP A 1049 37.75 13.70 51.32
C ASP A 1049 39.07 13.89 50.54
N LYS A 1050 39.04 13.70 49.21
CA LYS A 1050 40.19 13.97 48.33
C LYS A 1050 39.77 14.88 47.18
N THR A 1051 40.67 15.78 46.75
CA THR A 1051 40.47 16.62 45.56
C THR A 1051 41.72 16.57 44.69
N ILE A 1052 41.59 16.06 43.47
CA ILE A 1052 42.72 15.85 42.55
C ILE A 1052 42.38 16.38 41.16
N ALA A 1053 43.40 16.62 40.34
CA ALA A 1053 43.24 17.00 38.94
C ALA A 1053 43.96 16.00 38.03
N TYR A 1054 43.23 15.41 37.07
CA TYR A 1054 43.77 14.42 36.14
C TYR A 1054 43.10 14.54 34.76
N GLY A 1055 43.92 14.45 33.70
CA GLY A 1055 43.48 14.62 32.32
C GLY A 1055 43.01 16.03 31.94
N ARG A 1056 42.29 16.13 30.83
CA ARG A 1056 41.73 17.37 30.26
C ARG A 1056 40.25 17.47 30.58
N ALA A 1057 39.71 18.70 30.58
CA ALA A 1057 38.30 18.95 30.93
C ALA A 1057 37.28 18.23 30.03
N ASN A 1058 37.62 17.96 28.76
CA ASN A 1058 36.75 17.30 27.79
C ASN A 1058 37.07 15.81 27.57
N ASP A 1059 38.02 15.24 28.32
CA ASP A 1059 38.29 13.80 28.23
C ASP A 1059 37.07 13.00 28.75
N MET A 1060 36.79 11.83 28.14
CA MET A 1060 35.90 10.82 28.74
C MET A 1060 36.68 10.13 29.87
N VAL A 1061 36.03 9.93 31.02
CA VAL A 1061 36.66 9.34 32.21
C VAL A 1061 36.06 7.97 32.46
N LEU A 1062 36.91 7.04 32.85
CA LEU A 1062 36.63 5.68 33.24
C LEU A 1062 37.17 5.48 34.67
N VAL A 1063 36.53 4.58 35.42
CA VAL A 1063 36.94 4.17 36.76
C VAL A 1063 37.07 2.65 36.74
N GLY A 1064 38.09 2.14 37.43
CA GLY A 1064 38.34 0.72 37.60
C GLY A 1064 39.62 0.49 38.43
N ASP A 1065 39.78 -0.72 38.96
CA ASP A 1065 41.00 -1.26 39.55
C ASP A 1065 41.91 -1.84 38.44
N TRP A 1066 42.76 -0.98 37.88
CA TRP A 1066 43.57 -1.33 36.72
C TRP A 1066 44.78 -2.25 37.04
N ASP A 1067 45.19 -2.36 38.31
CA ASP A 1067 46.32 -3.18 38.75
C ASP A 1067 46.01 -4.27 39.78
N GLY A 1068 44.77 -4.36 40.24
CA GLY A 1068 44.26 -5.41 41.11
C GLY A 1068 44.67 -5.22 42.56
N ASP A 1069 44.79 -3.96 43.02
CA ASP A 1069 45.16 -3.65 44.41
C ASP A 1069 43.94 -3.45 45.34
N GLY A 1070 42.74 -3.63 44.80
CA GLY A 1070 41.45 -3.44 45.44
C GLY A 1070 40.98 -1.99 45.46
N LYS A 1071 41.63 -1.06 44.74
CA LYS A 1071 41.25 0.36 44.72
C LYS A 1071 40.95 0.87 43.33
N ASP A 1072 39.80 1.51 43.23
CA ASP A 1072 39.39 2.19 42.02
C ASP A 1072 40.18 3.46 41.76
N THR A 1073 40.66 3.58 40.52
CA THR A 1073 41.44 4.71 40.06
C THR A 1073 41.00 5.16 38.66
N PHE A 1074 41.55 6.27 38.16
CA PHE A 1074 41.02 6.93 36.96
C PHE A 1074 41.78 6.56 35.69
N ALA A 1075 41.03 6.32 34.61
CA ALA A 1075 41.54 6.37 33.25
C ALA A 1075 40.83 7.44 32.41
N VAL A 1076 41.54 8.05 31.46
CA VAL A 1076 40.94 9.00 30.51
C VAL A 1076 41.07 8.51 29.06
N ARG A 1077 40.03 8.71 28.25
CA ARG A 1077 39.97 8.26 26.85
C ARG A 1077 39.96 9.44 25.87
N ARG A 1078 40.77 9.31 24.81
CA ARG A 1078 40.82 10.22 23.65
C ARG A 1078 40.76 9.43 22.34
N GLY A 1079 39.61 9.46 21.67
CA GLY A 1079 39.38 8.62 20.49
C GLY A 1079 39.38 7.15 20.88
N ASN A 1080 40.33 6.36 20.36
CA ASN A 1080 40.52 4.96 20.75
C ASN A 1080 41.73 4.74 21.68
N VAL A 1081 42.33 5.80 22.22
CA VAL A 1081 43.49 5.74 23.11
C VAL A 1081 43.07 6.00 24.56
N TYR A 1082 43.56 5.19 25.48
CA TYR A 1082 43.26 5.21 26.92
C TYR A 1082 44.54 5.47 27.71
N TYR A 1083 44.43 6.30 28.74
CA TYR A 1083 45.52 6.73 29.62
C TYR A 1083 45.12 6.37 31.05
N PHE A 1084 45.76 5.35 31.63
CA PHE A 1084 45.43 4.78 32.94
C PHE A 1084 46.31 5.39 34.02
N LYS A 1085 45.76 5.54 35.23
CA LYS A 1085 46.49 5.94 36.43
C LYS A 1085 46.15 4.98 37.55
N ASN A 1086 47.15 4.35 38.15
CA ASN A 1086 47.01 3.40 39.26
C ASN A 1086 47.09 4.11 40.62
N SER A 1087 46.65 5.38 40.68
CA SER A 1087 46.67 6.16 41.92
C SER A 1087 45.69 7.32 41.81
N ILE A 1088 45.03 7.69 42.91
CA ILE A 1088 44.21 8.91 43.01
C ILE A 1088 45.13 10.13 43.20
N SER A 1089 45.86 10.48 42.14
CA SER A 1089 46.77 11.63 42.10
C SER A 1089 46.79 12.26 40.71
N GLY A 1090 47.26 13.51 40.62
CA GLY A 1090 47.53 14.15 39.33
C GLY A 1090 48.86 13.69 38.73
N GLY A 1091 49.06 13.90 37.43
CA GLY A 1091 50.33 13.58 36.76
C GLY A 1091 50.20 12.89 35.41
N GLN A 1092 51.29 12.31 34.93
CA GLN A 1092 51.29 11.46 33.73
C GLN A 1092 50.56 10.14 33.99
N ALA A 1093 50.09 9.50 32.92
CA ALA A 1093 49.49 8.18 32.98
C ALA A 1093 50.55 7.10 33.19
N ASP A 1094 50.23 6.07 33.96
CA ASP A 1094 51.10 4.93 34.23
C ASP A 1094 51.10 3.95 33.05
N ARG A 1095 50.00 3.88 32.29
CA ARG A 1095 49.88 3.05 31.09
C ARG A 1095 49.07 3.74 30.00
N VAL A 1096 49.41 3.50 28.74
CA VAL A 1096 48.67 4.02 27.58
C VAL A 1096 48.48 2.91 26.55
N ILE A 1097 47.24 2.64 26.15
CA ILE A 1097 46.91 1.64 25.11
C ILE A 1097 45.87 2.15 24.12
N GLY A 1098 45.80 1.50 22.95
CA GLY A 1098 44.73 1.72 21.97
C GLY A 1098 43.84 0.49 21.83
N TYR A 1099 42.52 0.65 21.96
CA TYR A 1099 41.56 -0.46 21.83
C TYR A 1099 40.21 0.01 21.24
N GLY A 1100 39.68 -0.77 20.29
CA GLY A 1100 38.43 -0.45 19.58
C GLY A 1100 38.51 0.76 18.63
N LYS A 1101 37.34 1.27 18.25
CA LYS A 1101 37.16 2.44 17.36
C LYS A 1101 36.78 3.68 18.16
N ALA A 1102 37.09 4.85 17.65
CA ALA A 1102 36.75 6.12 18.29
C ALA A 1102 35.23 6.34 18.47
N SER A 1103 34.39 5.70 17.65
CA SER A 1103 32.93 5.77 17.73
C SER A 1103 32.30 4.77 18.70
N ASP A 1104 33.08 3.84 19.25
CA ASP A 1104 32.53 2.79 20.10
C ASP A 1104 32.16 3.35 21.49
N THR A 1105 31.07 2.83 22.07
CA THR A 1105 30.79 2.98 23.51
C THR A 1105 31.73 2.07 24.28
N VAL A 1106 32.32 2.55 25.38
CA VAL A 1106 33.28 1.80 26.19
C VAL A 1106 32.65 1.47 27.53
N LEU A 1107 32.96 0.27 28.01
CA LEU A 1107 32.55 -0.32 29.25
C LEU A 1107 33.81 -0.81 29.98
N VAL A 1108 33.77 -0.79 31.31
CA VAL A 1108 34.83 -1.24 32.21
C VAL A 1108 34.24 -2.29 33.12
N GLY A 1109 35.00 -3.33 33.39
CA GLY A 1109 34.67 -4.40 34.32
C GLY A 1109 35.77 -5.45 34.39
N ASP A 1110 35.71 -6.29 35.41
CA ASP A 1110 36.47 -7.52 35.60
C ASP A 1110 35.75 -8.69 34.91
N TRP A 1111 36.00 -8.89 33.63
CA TRP A 1111 35.23 -9.84 32.81
C TRP A 1111 35.57 -11.31 33.07
N ASP A 1112 36.75 -11.60 33.63
CA ASP A 1112 37.27 -12.95 33.87
C ASP A 1112 37.46 -13.29 35.37
N GLY A 1113 37.13 -12.35 36.26
CA GLY A 1113 37.10 -12.54 37.71
C GLY A 1113 38.50 -12.60 38.34
N ASP A 1114 39.49 -11.95 37.74
CA ASP A 1114 40.88 -11.95 38.20
C ASP A 1114 41.20 -10.82 39.20
N GLY A 1115 40.21 -9.98 39.50
CA GLY A 1115 40.28 -8.80 40.35
C GLY A 1115 40.77 -7.55 39.63
N LYS A 1116 40.92 -7.55 38.30
CA LYS A 1116 41.37 -6.38 37.53
C LYS A 1116 40.35 -5.93 36.50
N ASP A 1117 40.08 -4.64 36.55
CA ASP A 1117 39.27 -3.99 35.54
C ASP A 1117 39.97 -3.85 34.20
N THR A 1118 39.25 -4.26 33.15
CA THR A 1118 39.71 -4.17 31.77
C THR A 1118 38.62 -3.56 30.87
N LEU A 1119 38.71 -3.70 29.54
CA LEU A 1119 37.88 -2.92 28.62
C LEU A 1119 36.97 -3.78 27.75
N ALA A 1120 35.71 -3.39 27.63
CA ALA A 1120 34.83 -3.84 26.55
C ALA A 1120 34.36 -2.66 25.68
N VAL A 1121 34.22 -2.89 24.38
CA VAL A 1121 33.64 -1.90 23.44
C VAL A 1121 32.36 -2.41 22.80
N ARG A 1122 31.38 -1.54 22.60
CA ARG A 1122 30.04 -1.91 22.08
C ARG A 1122 29.75 -1.26 20.73
N ARG A 1123 29.20 -2.06 19.81
CA ARG A 1123 28.71 -1.64 18.48
C ARG A 1123 27.31 -2.22 18.23
N GLY A 1124 26.29 -1.36 18.20
CA GLY A 1124 24.91 -1.84 18.12
C GLY A 1124 24.58 -2.64 19.39
N ASN A 1125 24.19 -3.90 19.25
CA ASN A 1125 23.96 -4.81 20.39
C ASN A 1125 25.10 -5.82 20.60
N THR A 1126 26.26 -5.64 19.95
CA THR A 1126 27.42 -6.53 20.06
C THR A 1126 28.51 -5.91 20.94
N TYR A 1127 29.06 -6.71 21.85
CA TYR A 1127 30.12 -6.38 22.81
C TYR A 1127 31.40 -7.11 22.41
N TYR A 1128 32.53 -6.42 22.53
CA TYR A 1128 33.87 -6.89 22.21
C TYR A 1128 34.72 -6.72 23.47
N VAL A 1129 34.80 -7.78 24.26
CA VAL A 1129 35.40 -7.83 25.60
C VAL A 1129 36.88 -8.17 25.48
N LYS A 1130 37.73 -7.51 26.27
CA LYS A 1130 39.16 -7.78 26.36
C LYS A 1130 39.54 -7.98 27.82
N ASP A 1131 40.05 -9.16 28.15
CA ASP A 1131 40.40 -9.61 29.50
C ASP A 1131 41.82 -9.10 29.89
N SER A 1132 42.30 -8.04 29.23
CA SER A 1132 43.60 -7.43 29.54
C SER A 1132 43.67 -5.98 29.06
N ILE A 1133 44.45 -5.15 29.76
CA ILE A 1133 44.75 -3.77 29.33
C ILE A 1133 45.78 -3.78 28.18
N SER A 1134 45.38 -4.31 27.03
CA SER A 1134 46.20 -4.37 25.81
C SER A 1134 45.39 -3.94 24.57
N GLY A 1135 46.09 -3.60 23.50
CA GLY A 1135 45.44 -3.47 22.18
C GLY A 1135 45.34 -4.83 21.50
N GLY A 1136 44.50 -4.94 20.46
CA GLY A 1136 44.36 -6.17 19.68
C GLY A 1136 42.91 -6.56 19.42
N GLU A 1137 42.70 -7.82 19.04
CA GLU A 1137 41.37 -8.41 18.92
C GLU A 1137 40.74 -8.64 20.31
N ALA A 1138 39.42 -8.74 20.34
CA ALA A 1138 38.66 -9.03 21.55
C ALA A 1138 38.81 -10.52 21.93
N ASP A 1139 38.84 -10.82 23.22
CA ASP A 1139 38.88 -12.19 23.74
C ASP A 1139 37.48 -12.82 23.66
N THR A 1140 36.43 -12.03 23.93
CA THR A 1140 35.03 -12.47 23.83
C THR A 1140 34.18 -11.51 22.99
N VAL A 1141 33.33 -12.06 22.11
CA VAL A 1141 32.35 -11.30 21.32
C VAL A 1141 30.95 -11.85 21.52
N VAL A 1142 30.04 -11.03 22.07
CA VAL A 1142 28.68 -11.46 22.41
C VAL A 1142 27.63 -10.45 21.95
N ALA A 1143 26.40 -10.89 21.70
CA ALA A 1143 25.27 -10.01 21.42
C ALA A 1143 24.23 -10.10 22.55
N TYR A 1144 23.90 -8.95 23.17
CA TYR A 1144 22.91 -8.87 24.25
C TYR A 1144 22.12 -7.55 24.21
N GLY A 1145 20.80 -7.65 24.38
CA GLY A 1145 19.88 -6.51 24.31
C GLY A 1145 19.67 -5.93 22.90
N ARG A 1146 19.09 -4.73 22.84
CA ARG A 1146 18.78 -3.98 21.60
C ARG A 1146 19.84 -2.90 21.36
N ALA A 1147 20.03 -2.51 20.10
CA ALA A 1147 21.05 -1.52 19.72
C ALA A 1147 20.94 -0.18 20.48
N ASN A 1148 19.72 0.28 20.79
CA ASN A 1148 19.46 1.56 21.46
C ASN A 1148 19.27 1.44 22.98
N ASP A 1149 19.46 0.25 23.58
CA ASP A 1149 19.41 0.11 25.03
C ASP A 1149 20.60 0.86 25.68
N THR A 1150 20.39 1.44 26.87
CA THR A 1150 21.50 1.88 27.73
C THR A 1150 22.09 0.65 28.42
N VAL A 1151 23.42 0.50 28.42
CA VAL A 1151 24.11 -0.64 29.01
C VAL A 1151 24.74 -0.26 30.34
N LEU A 1152 24.74 -1.21 31.26
CA LEU A 1152 25.32 -1.16 32.58
C LEU A 1152 26.21 -2.41 32.75
N VAL A 1153 27.26 -2.30 33.56
CA VAL A 1153 28.20 -3.36 33.91
C VAL A 1153 28.22 -3.47 35.43
N GLY A 1154 28.36 -4.68 35.92
CA GLY A 1154 28.48 -4.99 37.34
C GLY A 1154 28.44 -6.50 37.58
N ASP A 1155 28.86 -6.92 38.77
CA ASP A 1155 28.73 -8.26 39.31
C ASP A 1155 27.37 -8.40 40.00
N TRP A 1156 26.36 -8.81 39.24
CA TRP A 1156 24.97 -8.81 39.71
C TRP A 1156 24.64 -9.95 40.69
N ASP A 1157 25.47 -11.00 40.74
CA ASP A 1157 25.25 -12.20 41.55
C ASP A 1157 26.39 -12.56 42.52
N GLY A 1158 27.40 -11.71 42.61
CA GLY A 1158 28.47 -11.80 43.60
C GLY A 1158 29.48 -12.91 43.32
N ASP A 1159 29.70 -13.25 42.04
CA ASP A 1159 30.65 -14.28 41.62
C ASP A 1159 32.04 -13.74 41.27
N SER A 1160 32.26 -12.44 41.51
CA SER A 1160 33.44 -11.65 41.18
C SER A 1160 33.65 -11.39 39.68
N SER A 1161 32.74 -11.79 38.79
CA SER A 1161 32.82 -11.52 37.35
C SER A 1161 31.77 -10.52 36.88
N ASP A 1162 32.24 -9.46 36.21
CA ASP A 1162 31.38 -8.43 35.67
C ASP A 1162 30.63 -8.86 34.41
N THR A 1163 29.34 -8.55 34.39
CA THR A 1163 28.45 -8.94 33.29
C THR A 1163 27.49 -7.82 32.89
N PHE A 1164 26.68 -8.04 31.85
CA PHE A 1164 25.91 -6.96 31.22
C PHE A 1164 24.47 -6.85 31.72
N ALA A 1165 24.03 -5.62 31.97
CA ALA A 1165 22.62 -5.29 32.08
C ALA A 1165 22.19 -4.24 31.06
N VAL A 1166 20.94 -4.31 30.60
CA VAL A 1166 20.37 -3.30 29.69
C VAL A 1166 19.16 -2.62 30.30
N ARG A 1167 19.00 -1.32 30.06
CA ARG A 1167 17.93 -0.48 30.62
C ARG A 1167 16.96 0.01 29.56
N ARG A 1168 15.66 -0.10 29.84
CA ARG A 1168 14.55 0.47 29.06
C ARG A 1168 13.61 1.26 29.97
N GLY A 1169 13.66 2.58 29.89
CA GLY A 1169 12.92 3.45 30.82
C GLY A 1169 13.42 3.27 32.24
N ASN A 1170 12.59 2.78 33.16
CA ASN A 1170 12.99 2.45 34.53
C ASN A 1170 13.11 0.94 34.78
N THR A 1171 13.08 0.12 33.73
CA THR A 1171 13.24 -1.34 33.82
C THR A 1171 14.65 -1.75 33.41
N TYR A 1172 15.25 -2.66 34.16
CA TYR A 1172 16.61 -3.19 33.99
C TYR A 1172 16.54 -4.68 33.76
N PHE A 1173 17.38 -5.17 32.84
CA PHE A 1173 17.44 -6.55 32.38
C PHE A 1173 18.88 -7.04 32.58
N PHE A 1174 19.15 -7.70 33.69
CA PHE A 1174 20.48 -8.19 34.10
C PHE A 1174 20.75 -9.57 33.52
N LYS A 1175 21.99 -9.80 33.08
CA LYS A 1175 22.47 -11.08 32.60
C LYS A 1175 23.67 -11.44 33.46
N ASN A 1176 23.64 -12.59 34.12
CA ASN A 1176 24.70 -13.04 35.03
C ASN A 1176 25.83 -13.78 34.29
N THR A 1177 25.79 -13.83 32.96
CA THR A 1177 26.85 -14.46 32.16
C THR A 1177 27.04 -13.67 30.87
N ILE A 1178 28.27 -13.65 30.34
CA ILE A 1178 28.60 -13.01 29.05
C ILE A 1178 28.11 -13.90 27.88
N THR A 1179 26.78 -14.05 27.76
CA THR A 1179 26.11 -14.86 26.74
C THR A 1179 24.93 -14.13 26.09
N SER A 1180 24.53 -14.56 24.88
CA SER A 1180 23.31 -14.06 24.25
C SER A 1180 22.07 -14.72 24.85
N GLY A 1181 20.95 -14.00 24.94
CA GLY A 1181 19.68 -14.59 25.35
C GLY A 1181 18.79 -13.62 26.12
N VAL A 1182 17.85 -14.19 26.88
CA VAL A 1182 17.01 -13.44 27.82
C VAL A 1182 17.78 -13.11 29.10
N ALA A 1183 17.32 -12.06 29.78
CA ALA A 1183 17.85 -11.64 31.07
C ALA A 1183 17.54 -12.67 32.16
N ASP A 1184 18.46 -12.82 33.11
CA ASP A 1184 18.31 -13.69 34.27
C ASP A 1184 17.49 -12.99 35.36
N VAL A 1185 17.67 -11.67 35.53
CA VAL A 1185 16.90 -10.84 36.46
C VAL A 1185 16.31 -9.62 35.76
N THR A 1186 15.06 -9.29 36.05
CA THR A 1186 14.40 -8.08 35.54
C THR A 1186 13.73 -7.31 36.66
N ILE A 1187 14.09 -6.03 36.85
CA ILE A 1187 13.51 -5.18 37.91
C ILE A 1187 13.13 -3.79 37.39
N ALA A 1188 12.24 -3.12 38.13
CA ALA A 1188 11.95 -1.71 37.93
C ALA A 1188 12.46 -0.87 39.12
N TYR A 1189 13.27 0.14 38.85
CA TYR A 1189 13.83 1.02 39.89
C TYR A 1189 14.04 2.47 39.37
N GLY A 1190 13.68 3.45 40.20
CA GLY A 1190 13.74 4.86 39.83
C GLY A 1190 12.73 5.28 38.75
N ARG A 1191 12.99 6.45 38.14
CA ARG A 1191 12.18 7.04 37.05
C ARG A 1191 12.90 6.86 35.71
N ALA A 1192 12.14 6.91 34.62
CA ALA A 1192 12.68 6.72 33.26
C ALA A 1192 13.77 7.74 32.87
N ASN A 1193 13.74 8.95 33.45
CA ASN A 1193 14.71 10.01 33.16
C ASN A 1193 15.82 10.14 34.22
N ASP A 1194 15.83 9.29 35.25
CA ASP A 1194 16.91 9.32 36.23
C ASP A 1194 18.23 8.83 35.57
N ARG A 1195 19.38 9.37 36.01
CA ARG A 1195 20.69 8.82 35.66
C ARG A 1195 21.01 7.65 36.60
N VAL A 1196 21.54 6.56 36.06
CA VAL A 1196 21.78 5.32 36.82
C VAL A 1196 23.26 5.21 37.12
N LEU A 1197 23.56 4.69 38.30
CA LEU A 1197 24.89 4.39 38.83
C LEU A 1197 24.85 2.93 39.32
N ILE A 1198 25.96 2.23 39.17
CA ILE A 1198 26.18 0.85 39.62
C ILE A 1198 27.31 0.89 40.66
N GLY A 1199 27.20 0.05 41.67
CA GLY A 1199 28.21 -0.17 42.68
C GLY A 1199 27.70 -1.09 43.79
N ASP A 1200 28.62 -1.66 44.56
CA ASP A 1200 28.38 -2.33 45.81
C ASP A 1200 28.30 -1.31 46.96
N TRP A 1201 27.09 -0.81 47.21
CA TRP A 1201 26.86 0.21 48.23
C TRP A 1201 26.95 -0.32 49.66
N ASN A 1202 27.00 -1.64 49.87
CA ASN A 1202 26.92 -2.27 51.18
C ASN A 1202 28.00 -3.32 51.48
N ALA A 1203 29.01 -3.44 50.61
CA ALA A 1203 30.14 -4.35 50.73
C ALA A 1203 29.69 -5.82 50.88
N ASP A 1204 28.65 -6.23 50.14
CA ASP A 1204 28.19 -7.63 50.11
C ASP A 1204 28.72 -8.45 48.93
N GLY A 1205 29.54 -7.82 48.08
CA GLY A 1205 30.13 -8.40 46.88
C GLY A 1205 29.20 -8.35 45.66
N SER A 1206 27.99 -7.79 45.75
CA SER A 1206 27.06 -7.70 44.62
C SER A 1206 26.73 -6.26 44.24
N ASP A 1207 26.86 -5.98 42.94
CA ASP A 1207 26.53 -4.69 42.36
C ASP A 1207 25.02 -4.43 42.31
N THR A 1208 24.65 -3.22 42.74
CA THR A 1208 23.25 -2.83 42.81
C THR A 1208 23.02 -1.40 42.31
N LEU A 1209 21.76 -0.98 42.21
CA LEU A 1209 21.40 0.25 41.51
C LEU A 1209 21.36 1.47 42.45
N ALA A 1210 21.98 2.58 42.02
CA ALA A 1210 21.64 3.91 42.50
C ALA A 1210 21.12 4.80 41.36
N VAL A 1211 20.22 5.74 41.69
CA VAL A 1211 19.71 6.71 40.71
C VAL A 1211 19.91 8.15 41.18
N ARG A 1212 20.32 9.02 40.26
CA ARG A 1212 20.59 10.44 40.50
C ARG A 1212 19.50 11.33 39.88
N ARG A 1213 19.06 12.34 40.65
CA ARG A 1213 18.09 13.37 40.27
C ARG A 1213 18.64 14.77 40.39
#